data_AF-A0A2E8K1S4-F1
#
_entry.id   AF-A0A2E8K1S4-F1
#
_cell.length_a   1.000
_cell.length_b   1.000
_cell.length_c   1.000
_cell.angle_alpha   90.00
_cell.angle_beta   90.00
_cell.angle_gamma   90.00
#
_symmetry.space_group_name_H-M   'P 1'
#
loop_
_entity.id
_entity.type
_entity.pdbx_description
1 polymer ?
#
loop_
_entity_poly.entity_id
_entity_poly.type
_entity_poly.pdbx_seq_one_letter_code
_entity_poly.pdbx_strand_id
1 'polypeptide(L)'
;MMDQTIRGTKRSWISTLLLAVAIPVCLGIGFVGQFGSLMMLREVRMLERLPVTPLDAAIPGPIRAVGTARPLQDSDQKTTFKSRWTDTPSLWVRSTEEVKKKDSDGNSHWDTVSDRTDFVDFDLQDSSGMMLIIPDQGISSYINESWQNRKGDRRYTEYRIVPGDQIRVVGLVGDRDGRTAITFNESGEYIPILANRPIRSIRSSIGFTSTLLIVLSVLGISGSCVAFMLLFRLQNTLAFVLVVGIMETSILLVGGYIMLSRDLQASHQSALDSEQAARKIIKSDFEKLGISWDGKWLDDAAFDQASKAAAPGPRIALIRENLGARFHRTEEIRNRFPQWVVAGTAGVPSLPNIVDGSARTEKSTIQTARPFWMMPFIGLIAGLVLGFIGLRIGMNRVKLKRLIENIPNTPCDEVEIGITELVGRVKDLDEEDATRLTGPLTDKDCVWFDYHVQEWRGTGKNRHLHTIERRKKHTQFCCEDDSGHIPVNLDGAKIISGRSAVKKSGNRVYTEKSLREGDPLYILGSGEIDESTGDSLMIRKDPDGLPYLVSNLPESRIKTRQITAGFWLLAIGMSALTSVMLFVTSFAGTASAMAQLLAAMGSIILVVLVVLIILYNDLVFLRQRVLTSRSNIDVALKKRLDLLPSLESVAKGYAKHESDTQKLIAELRTSIEVADDGKNDDGTASNQALRKLLATRESYPDLKANTVFENLMRNITSLENEIAARRQGFNATVERYRSRIHTLPEAIIAKTFGFHDIAFLKWEAKMIAFEDFDLAPTPTEQKESSPPASEGNRPSSPPPSESA
;
A
#
# COMPACT_ATOMS: atom_id res chain seq x y z
N MET A 1 9.27 -36.68 -22.71
CA MET A 1 10.21 -35.58 -23.02
C MET A 1 10.07 -34.49 -21.97
N MET A 2 10.99 -34.41 -21.02
CA MET A 2 11.06 -33.31 -20.04
C MET A 2 11.85 -32.18 -20.69
N ASP A 3 11.16 -31.23 -21.30
CA ASP A 3 11.77 -30.01 -21.82
C ASP A 3 12.35 -29.20 -20.65
N GLN A 4 13.68 -29.11 -20.62
CA GLN A 4 14.48 -28.49 -19.55
C GLN A 4 15.14 -27.19 -20.04
N THR A 5 14.47 -26.46 -20.92
CA THR A 5 14.84 -25.06 -21.16
C THR A 5 14.57 -24.23 -19.90
N ILE A 6 15.51 -23.34 -19.54
CA ILE A 6 15.23 -22.29 -18.56
C ILE A 6 14.00 -21.58 -19.11
N ARG A 7 12.86 -21.60 -18.40
CA ARG A 7 11.60 -21.05 -18.93
C ARG A 7 11.77 -19.58 -19.26
N GLY A 8 12.12 -19.32 -20.51
CA GLY A 8 12.37 -18.02 -21.10
C GLY A 8 11.07 -17.27 -21.31
N THR A 9 11.09 -16.01 -20.90
CA THR A 9 10.48 -14.86 -21.58
C THR A 9 8.96 -14.70 -21.70
N LYS A 10 8.08 -15.62 -21.25
CA LYS A 10 6.63 -15.31 -21.17
C LYS A 10 6.01 -15.47 -19.79
N ARG A 11 5.36 -14.40 -19.33
CA ARG A 11 4.41 -14.42 -18.21
C ARG A 11 3.34 -15.45 -18.56
N SER A 12 3.00 -16.34 -17.61
CA SER A 12 1.96 -17.34 -17.86
C SER A 12 0.68 -16.61 -18.29
N TRP A 13 0.10 -17.02 -19.42
CA TRP A 13 -1.14 -16.44 -19.95
C TRP A 13 -2.24 -16.39 -18.89
N ILE A 14 -2.29 -17.42 -18.02
CA ILE A 14 -3.19 -17.49 -16.86
C ILE A 14 -2.97 -16.31 -15.91
N SER A 15 -1.72 -15.98 -15.57
CA SER A 15 -1.44 -14.86 -14.65
C SER A 15 -1.73 -13.49 -15.25
N THR A 16 -1.65 -13.35 -16.58
CA THR A 16 -2.04 -12.12 -17.29
C THR A 16 -3.56 -12.00 -17.31
N LEU A 17 -4.26 -13.09 -17.63
CA LEU A 17 -5.72 -13.16 -17.62
C LEU A 17 -6.29 -12.90 -16.22
N LEU A 18 -5.69 -13.47 -15.18
CA LEU A 18 -6.09 -13.20 -13.78
C LEU A 18 -5.97 -11.73 -13.41
N LEU A 19 -4.89 -11.05 -13.81
CA LEU A 19 -4.79 -9.60 -13.57
C LEU A 19 -5.76 -8.79 -14.42
N ALA A 20 -5.95 -9.16 -15.69
CA ALA A 20 -6.89 -8.48 -16.57
C ALA A 20 -8.33 -8.60 -16.06
N VAL A 21 -8.71 -9.71 -15.42
CA VAL A 21 -9.99 -9.90 -14.75
C VAL A 21 -10.03 -9.20 -13.39
N ALA A 22 -8.93 -9.19 -12.63
CA ALA A 22 -8.88 -8.55 -11.31
C ALA A 22 -9.11 -7.04 -11.38
N ILE A 23 -8.63 -6.35 -12.43
CA ILE A 23 -8.80 -4.89 -12.60
C ILE A 23 -10.29 -4.48 -12.58
N PRO A 24 -11.16 -4.96 -13.48
CA PRO A 24 -12.57 -4.58 -13.51
C PRO A 24 -13.34 -5.11 -12.30
N VAL A 25 -12.98 -6.27 -11.75
CA VAL A 25 -13.64 -6.81 -10.54
C VAL A 25 -13.36 -5.92 -9.33
N CYS A 26 -12.10 -5.56 -9.08
CA CYS A 26 -11.74 -4.71 -7.95
C CYS A 26 -12.29 -3.28 -8.13
N LEU A 27 -12.26 -2.76 -9.35
CA LEU A 27 -12.85 -1.45 -9.68
C LEU A 27 -14.38 -1.46 -9.50
N GLY A 28 -15.04 -2.54 -9.90
CA GLY A 28 -16.48 -2.74 -9.70
C GLY A 28 -16.85 -2.79 -8.21
N ILE A 29 -16.09 -3.53 -7.40
CA ILE A 29 -16.23 -3.51 -5.92
C ILE A 29 -16.04 -2.09 -5.39
N GLY A 30 -15.01 -1.40 -5.89
CA GLY A 30 -14.74 0.02 -5.64
C GLY A 30 -15.96 0.90 -5.84
N PHE A 31 -16.53 0.85 -7.04
CA PHE A 31 -17.63 1.71 -7.46
C PHE A 31 -18.96 1.36 -6.76
N VAL A 32 -19.28 0.06 -6.63
CA VAL A 32 -20.48 -0.41 -5.93
C VAL A 32 -20.41 -0.05 -4.45
N GLY A 33 -19.26 -0.22 -3.81
CA GLY A 33 -19.03 0.20 -2.43
C GLY A 33 -19.24 1.70 -2.27
N GLN A 34 -18.67 2.52 -3.16
CA GLN A 34 -18.83 3.97 -3.10
C GLN A 34 -20.29 4.37 -3.29
N PHE A 35 -20.94 3.90 -4.35
CA PHE A 35 -22.32 4.24 -4.67
C PHE A 35 -23.30 3.80 -3.57
N GLY A 36 -23.15 2.57 -3.06
CA GLY A 36 -23.93 2.06 -1.94
C GLY A 36 -23.75 2.90 -0.68
N SER A 37 -22.51 3.33 -0.39
CA SER A 37 -22.24 4.20 0.75
C SER A 37 -22.94 5.57 0.64
N LEU A 38 -22.98 6.15 -0.58
CA LEU A 38 -23.61 7.44 -0.83
C LEU A 38 -25.12 7.40 -0.63
N MET A 39 -25.76 6.30 -1.05
CA MET A 39 -27.20 6.09 -0.81
C MET A 39 -27.52 6.02 0.68
N MET A 40 -26.75 5.23 1.44
CA MET A 40 -26.90 5.11 2.90
C MET A 40 -26.63 6.44 3.64
N LEU A 41 -25.66 7.25 3.19
CA LEU A 41 -25.41 8.57 3.78
C LEU A 41 -26.51 9.58 3.46
N ARG A 42 -27.11 9.49 2.27
CA ARG A 42 -28.26 10.34 1.91
C ARG A 42 -29.43 10.06 2.85
N GLU A 43 -29.68 8.79 3.15
CA GLU A 43 -30.69 8.38 4.12
C GLU A 43 -30.42 8.98 5.52
N VAL A 44 -29.19 8.85 6.02
CA VAL A 44 -28.76 9.46 7.28
C VAL A 44 -29.05 10.96 7.34
N ARG A 45 -28.82 11.67 6.23
CA ARG A 45 -29.06 13.12 6.14
C ARG A 45 -30.54 13.49 6.07
N MET A 46 -31.37 12.73 5.36
CA MET A 46 -32.83 12.98 5.32
C MET A 46 -33.40 13.04 6.76
N LEU A 47 -32.95 12.16 7.65
CA LEU A 47 -33.36 12.14 9.05
C LEU A 47 -32.84 13.31 9.89
N GLU A 48 -31.70 13.89 9.50
CA GLU A 48 -31.08 15.02 10.18
C GLU A 48 -31.76 16.36 9.84
N ARG A 49 -32.26 16.50 8.61
CA ARG A 49 -32.88 17.71 8.08
C ARG A 49 -34.28 17.97 8.63
N LEU A 50 -35.08 16.93 8.89
CA LEU A 50 -36.45 17.08 9.38
C LEU A 50 -36.45 17.45 10.88
N PRO A 51 -37.02 18.61 11.30
CA PRO A 51 -37.26 18.90 12.71
C PRO A 51 -38.36 18.00 13.28
N VAL A 52 -38.50 17.93 14.61
CA VAL A 52 -39.69 17.28 15.19
C VAL A 52 -40.87 18.22 14.95
N THR A 53 -41.86 17.76 14.20
CA THR A 53 -43.07 18.51 13.87
C THR A 53 -44.17 18.13 14.87
N PRO A 54 -44.73 19.10 15.63
CA PRO A 54 -45.98 18.88 16.36
C PRO A 54 -47.09 18.44 15.40
N LEU A 55 -47.93 17.50 15.81
CA LEU A 55 -48.98 16.94 14.94
C LEU A 55 -49.93 18.01 14.36
N ASP A 56 -50.33 19.01 15.14
CA ASP A 56 -51.19 20.09 14.62
C ASP A 56 -50.47 21.03 13.64
N ALA A 57 -49.14 21.11 13.73
CA ALA A 57 -48.29 21.88 12.81
C ALA A 57 -48.00 21.13 11.49
N ALA A 58 -48.55 19.93 11.31
CA ALA A 58 -48.35 19.13 10.12
C ALA A 58 -48.97 19.80 8.89
N ILE A 59 -48.15 19.90 7.85
CA ILE A 59 -48.49 20.39 6.52
C ILE A 59 -48.18 19.28 5.50
N PRO A 60 -48.84 19.26 4.32
CA PRO A 60 -48.55 18.30 3.27
C PRO A 60 -47.06 18.24 2.95
N GLY A 61 -46.49 17.04 2.98
CA GLY A 61 -45.05 16.82 2.82
C GLY A 61 -44.43 15.98 3.94
N PRO A 62 -43.10 15.78 3.90
CA PRO A 62 -42.42 14.89 4.83
C PRO A 62 -42.30 15.51 6.21
N ILE A 63 -42.67 14.75 7.24
CA ILE A 63 -42.58 15.16 8.65
C ILE A 63 -41.85 14.13 9.49
N ARG A 64 -41.37 14.57 10.66
CA ARG A 64 -40.91 13.68 11.74
C ARG A 64 -41.74 13.96 12.98
N ALA A 65 -42.57 13.01 13.40
CA ALA A 65 -43.44 13.13 14.56
C ALA A 65 -43.02 12.16 15.68
N VAL A 66 -43.35 12.51 16.92
CA VAL A 66 -43.16 11.66 18.10
C VAL A 66 -44.43 11.71 18.92
N GLY A 67 -44.98 10.55 19.28
CA GLY A 67 -46.21 10.50 20.05
C GLY A 67 -46.51 9.12 20.61
N THR A 68 -47.58 9.00 21.38
CA THR A 68 -48.11 7.74 21.88
C THR A 68 -49.07 7.14 20.86
N ALA A 69 -48.87 5.87 20.51
CA ALA A 69 -49.75 5.14 19.60
C ALA A 69 -51.06 4.76 20.30
N ARG A 70 -52.20 5.05 19.69
CA ARG A 70 -53.54 4.74 20.20
C ARG A 70 -54.38 4.02 19.13
N PRO A 71 -55.23 3.06 19.53
CA PRO A 71 -56.16 2.43 18.59
C PRO A 71 -57.19 3.44 18.09
N LEU A 72 -57.68 3.28 16.85
CA LEU A 72 -58.81 4.05 16.36
C LEU A 72 -60.03 3.88 17.28
N GLN A 73 -60.80 4.96 17.46
CA GLN A 73 -62.07 4.95 18.20
C GLN A 73 -63.29 4.65 17.31
N ASP A 74 -63.10 4.11 16.12
CA ASP A 74 -64.17 3.81 15.17
C ASP A 74 -64.79 2.42 15.43
N SER A 75 -66.12 2.32 15.39
CA SER A 75 -66.86 1.11 15.78
C SER A 75 -66.88 0.01 14.72
N ASP A 76 -66.63 0.35 13.44
CA ASP A 76 -66.73 -0.59 12.30
C ASP A 76 -65.38 -1.15 11.83
N GLN A 77 -64.25 -0.63 12.32
CA GLN A 77 -62.91 -1.08 11.92
C GLN A 77 -62.19 -1.89 13.01
N LYS A 78 -61.32 -2.81 12.57
CA LYS A 78 -60.51 -3.62 13.47
C LYS A 78 -59.43 -2.77 14.14
N THR A 79 -59.63 -2.45 15.42
CA THR A 79 -58.79 -1.50 16.17
C THR A 79 -57.45 -2.06 16.65
N THR A 80 -57.32 -3.39 16.74
CA THR A 80 -56.06 -4.07 17.09
C THR A 80 -55.97 -5.47 16.45
N PHE A 81 -54.77 -5.98 16.27
CA PHE A 81 -54.48 -7.37 15.89
C PHE A 81 -53.89 -8.15 17.06
N LYS A 82 -54.25 -9.42 17.24
CA LYS A 82 -53.60 -10.30 18.21
C LYS A 82 -52.36 -10.90 17.58
N SER A 83 -51.19 -10.65 18.17
CA SER A 83 -49.93 -11.22 17.70
C SER A 83 -49.98 -12.75 17.62
N ARG A 84 -49.27 -13.31 16.63
CA ARG A 84 -49.44 -14.71 16.19
C ARG A 84 -49.12 -15.75 17.26
N TRP A 85 -48.14 -15.50 18.12
CA TRP A 85 -47.70 -16.47 19.12
C TRP A 85 -47.99 -16.06 20.57
N THR A 86 -48.12 -14.75 20.82
CA THR A 86 -48.32 -14.21 22.17
C THR A 86 -49.74 -13.67 22.41
N ASP A 87 -50.61 -13.67 21.39
CA ASP A 87 -52.00 -13.18 21.43
C ASP A 87 -52.16 -11.77 22.02
N THR A 88 -51.11 -10.96 21.99
CA THR A 88 -51.07 -9.63 22.58
C THR A 88 -51.67 -8.62 21.59
N PRO A 89 -52.63 -7.78 22.03
CA PRO A 89 -53.22 -6.76 21.16
C PRO A 89 -52.17 -5.74 20.73
N SER A 90 -51.94 -5.66 19.43
CA SER A 90 -50.88 -4.88 18.79
C SER A 90 -51.46 -4.06 17.64
N LEU A 91 -50.93 -2.85 17.44
CA LEU A 91 -51.26 -1.96 16.32
C LEU A 91 -50.42 -2.31 15.08
N TRP A 92 -49.19 -2.75 15.31
CA TRP A 92 -48.27 -3.21 14.28
C TRP A 92 -47.47 -4.40 14.83
N VAL A 93 -47.31 -5.46 14.04
CA VAL A 93 -46.48 -6.62 14.41
C VAL A 93 -45.73 -7.16 13.21
N ARG A 94 -44.43 -7.42 13.38
CA ARG A 94 -43.64 -8.25 12.47
C ARG A 94 -43.24 -9.53 13.18
N SER A 95 -43.59 -10.66 12.55
CA SER A 95 -43.37 -12.00 13.06
C SER A 95 -42.39 -12.73 12.14
N THR A 96 -41.23 -13.09 12.67
CA THR A 96 -40.22 -13.87 11.94
C THR A 96 -40.09 -15.28 12.50
N GLU A 97 -40.12 -16.27 11.60
CA GLU A 97 -39.82 -17.66 11.89
C GLU A 97 -38.55 -18.06 11.14
N GLU A 98 -37.57 -18.57 11.88
CA GLU A 98 -36.29 -19.00 11.34
C GLU A 98 -36.00 -20.45 11.73
N VAL A 99 -35.39 -21.21 10.83
CA VAL A 99 -34.95 -22.58 11.06
C VAL A 99 -33.42 -22.63 11.04
N LYS A 100 -32.84 -23.31 12.03
CA LYS A 100 -31.42 -23.60 12.08
C LYS A 100 -31.09 -24.68 11.07
N LYS A 101 -30.29 -24.36 10.05
CA LYS A 101 -29.73 -25.33 9.11
C LYS A 101 -28.25 -25.50 9.37
N LYS A 102 -27.76 -26.73 9.21
CA LYS A 102 -26.33 -27.02 9.15
C LYS A 102 -25.90 -27.10 7.69
N ASP A 103 -24.81 -26.43 7.36
CA ASP A 103 -24.16 -26.60 6.06
C ASP A 103 -23.39 -27.93 6.00
N SER A 104 -22.81 -28.23 4.83
CA SER A 104 -21.98 -29.43 4.60
C SER A 104 -20.73 -29.47 5.48
N ASP A 105 -20.36 -28.34 6.06
CA ASP A 105 -19.12 -28.13 6.83
C ASP A 105 -19.39 -28.17 8.35
N GLY A 106 -20.65 -28.41 8.75
CA GLY A 106 -21.07 -28.54 10.15
C GLY A 106 -21.40 -27.22 10.84
N ASN A 107 -21.28 -26.08 10.16
CA ASN A 107 -21.64 -24.77 10.72
C ASN A 107 -23.16 -24.57 10.63
N SER A 108 -23.74 -24.10 11.73
CA SER A 108 -25.16 -23.80 11.77
C SER A 108 -25.46 -22.34 11.49
N HIS A 109 -26.37 -22.06 10.56
CA HIS A 109 -26.93 -20.74 10.31
C HIS A 109 -28.46 -20.77 10.44
N TRP A 110 -29.06 -19.59 10.61
CA TRP A 110 -30.52 -19.45 10.68
C TRP A 110 -31.03 -19.00 9.31
N ASP A 111 -31.97 -19.76 8.76
CA ASP A 111 -32.69 -19.42 7.53
C ASP A 111 -34.09 -18.94 7.85
N THR A 112 -34.48 -17.79 7.31
CA THR A 112 -35.84 -17.26 7.44
C THR A 112 -36.82 -18.11 6.63
N VAL A 113 -37.81 -18.68 7.32
CA VAL A 113 -38.89 -19.49 6.73
C VAL A 113 -40.13 -18.64 6.47
N SER A 114 -40.45 -17.74 7.39
CA SER A 114 -41.59 -16.84 7.27
C SER A 114 -41.21 -15.49 7.86
N ASP A 115 -41.49 -14.43 7.12
CA ASP A 115 -41.40 -13.05 7.58
C ASP A 115 -42.70 -12.37 7.16
N ARG A 116 -43.52 -11.99 8.15
CA ARG A 116 -44.84 -11.42 7.91
C ARG A 116 -45.03 -10.20 8.79
N THR A 117 -45.54 -9.13 8.17
CA THR A 117 -45.91 -7.89 8.84
C THR A 117 -47.42 -7.69 8.73
N ASP A 118 -48.08 -7.60 9.88
CA ASP A 118 -49.50 -7.30 10.00
C ASP A 118 -49.66 -5.98 10.76
N PHE A 119 -50.59 -5.13 10.33
CA PHE A 119 -50.83 -3.81 10.92
C PHE A 119 -52.29 -3.41 10.74
N VAL A 120 -52.71 -2.45 11.55
CA VAL A 120 -53.99 -1.74 11.45
C VAL A 120 -53.72 -0.24 11.42
N ASP A 121 -54.66 0.55 10.92
CA ASP A 121 -54.59 2.00 11.05
C ASP A 121 -54.73 2.39 12.52
N PHE A 122 -54.00 3.42 12.94
CA PHE A 122 -53.97 3.84 14.35
C PHE A 122 -53.66 5.33 14.49
N ASP A 123 -54.04 5.93 15.63
CA ASP A 123 -53.80 7.34 15.90
C ASP A 123 -52.46 7.55 16.63
N LEU A 124 -51.70 8.55 16.19
CA LEU A 124 -50.58 9.09 16.96
C LEU A 124 -51.08 10.28 17.76
N GLN A 125 -50.79 10.32 19.06
CA GLN A 125 -51.10 11.46 19.90
C GLN A 125 -49.84 12.09 20.49
N ASP A 126 -49.72 13.41 20.39
CA ASP A 126 -48.73 14.21 21.09
C ASP A 126 -49.42 15.29 21.96
N SER A 127 -48.66 16.25 22.48
CA SER A 127 -49.21 17.35 23.29
C SER A 127 -49.98 18.40 22.47
N SER A 128 -49.83 18.40 21.14
CA SER A 128 -50.50 19.34 20.24
C SER A 128 -51.83 18.79 19.74
N GLY A 129 -51.89 17.51 19.34
CA GLY A 129 -53.08 16.92 18.75
C GLY A 129 -52.99 15.42 18.49
N MET A 130 -53.86 14.94 17.60
CA MET A 130 -53.90 13.55 17.14
C MET A 130 -53.88 13.48 15.62
N MET A 131 -53.18 12.50 15.07
CA MET A 131 -53.08 12.29 13.63
C MET A 131 -53.16 10.81 13.27
N LEU A 132 -53.92 10.51 12.23
CA LEU A 132 -54.06 9.16 11.69
C LEU A 132 -52.75 8.68 11.06
N ILE A 133 -52.31 7.48 11.40
CA ILE A 133 -51.22 6.77 10.73
C ILE A 133 -51.85 5.64 9.92
N ILE A 134 -51.49 5.58 8.64
CA ILE A 134 -51.88 4.50 7.72
C ILE A 134 -50.62 3.72 7.37
N PRO A 135 -50.32 2.61 8.06
CA PRO A 135 -49.12 1.85 7.82
C PRO A 135 -49.18 1.09 6.49
N ASP A 136 -48.02 0.72 5.95
CA ASP A 136 -47.93 -0.13 4.77
C ASP A 136 -46.80 -1.17 4.89
N GLN A 137 -46.63 -1.96 3.82
CA GLN A 137 -45.56 -2.97 3.72
C GLN A 137 -44.18 -2.37 3.37
N GLY A 138 -44.10 -1.11 2.96
CA GLY A 138 -42.88 -0.38 2.60
C GLY A 138 -42.16 0.30 3.77
N ILE A 139 -42.73 0.25 4.98
CA ILE A 139 -42.15 0.86 6.19
C ILE A 139 -40.82 0.20 6.60
N SER A 140 -39.80 1.03 6.81
CA SER A 140 -38.59 0.63 7.53
C SER A 140 -38.85 0.63 9.04
N SER A 141 -39.16 -0.54 9.59
CA SER A 141 -39.49 -0.71 11.01
C SER A 141 -38.25 -0.89 11.88
N TYR A 142 -38.06 -0.05 12.89
CA TYR A 142 -36.98 -0.15 13.89
C TYR A 142 -37.54 -0.31 15.29
N ILE A 143 -38.09 -1.50 15.53
CA ILE A 143 -38.81 -1.85 16.75
C ILE A 143 -37.94 -2.77 17.61
N ASN A 144 -37.92 -2.56 18.92
CA ASN A 144 -37.25 -3.46 19.86
C ASN A 144 -37.90 -4.85 19.84
N GLU A 145 -37.06 -5.89 19.95
CA GLU A 145 -37.55 -7.27 20.10
C GLU A 145 -38.49 -7.31 21.30
N SER A 146 -39.73 -7.73 21.06
CA SER A 146 -40.77 -7.73 22.07
C SER A 146 -40.96 -9.12 22.68
N TRP A 147 -40.63 -10.17 21.93
CA TRP A 147 -40.66 -11.56 22.39
C TRP A 147 -39.84 -12.45 21.46
N GLN A 148 -39.13 -13.42 22.03
CA GLN A 148 -38.45 -14.48 21.29
C GLN A 148 -38.64 -15.82 22.00
N ASN A 149 -38.87 -16.87 21.22
CA ASN A 149 -38.91 -18.24 21.73
C ASN A 149 -38.21 -19.19 20.75
N ARG A 150 -37.62 -20.26 21.28
CA ARG A 150 -36.97 -21.31 20.49
C ARG A 150 -37.62 -22.64 20.80
N LYS A 151 -38.05 -23.36 19.76
CA LYS A 151 -38.58 -24.73 19.86
C LYS A 151 -37.78 -25.63 18.92
N GLY A 152 -36.89 -26.44 19.48
CA GLY A 152 -35.95 -27.26 18.70
C GLY A 152 -35.05 -26.39 17.81
N ASP A 153 -35.00 -26.72 16.52
CA ASP A 153 -34.25 -25.97 15.50
C ASP A 153 -35.02 -24.75 14.95
N ARG A 154 -36.16 -24.37 15.55
CA ARG A 154 -36.92 -23.17 15.14
C ARG A 154 -36.79 -22.04 16.14
N ARG A 155 -36.65 -20.82 15.63
CA ARG A 155 -36.68 -19.56 16.39
C ARG A 155 -37.85 -18.71 15.89
N TYR A 156 -38.66 -18.25 16.83
CA TYR A 156 -39.81 -17.38 16.61
C TYR A 156 -39.53 -16.04 17.27
N THR A 157 -39.65 -14.94 16.54
CA THR A 157 -39.38 -13.59 17.06
C THR A 157 -40.50 -12.63 16.67
N GLU A 158 -41.02 -11.87 17.64
CA GLU A 158 -42.03 -10.84 17.42
C GLU A 158 -41.48 -9.45 17.76
N TYR A 159 -41.77 -8.50 16.86
CA TYR A 159 -41.56 -7.07 17.05
C TYR A 159 -42.93 -6.40 17.04
N ARG A 160 -43.32 -5.72 18.11
CA ARG A 160 -44.69 -5.22 18.31
C ARG A 160 -44.70 -3.73 18.65
N ILE A 161 -45.76 -3.05 18.23
CA ILE A 161 -46.21 -1.77 18.77
C ILE A 161 -47.53 -2.02 19.46
N VAL A 162 -47.59 -1.76 20.76
CA VAL A 162 -48.76 -1.94 21.60
C VAL A 162 -49.42 -0.58 21.85
N PRO A 163 -50.76 -0.51 22.01
CA PRO A 163 -51.42 0.71 22.48
C PRO A 163 -50.73 1.31 23.72
N GLY A 164 -50.40 2.61 23.66
CA GLY A 164 -49.68 3.33 24.71
C GLY A 164 -48.16 3.44 24.49
N ASP A 165 -47.59 2.69 23.54
CA ASP A 165 -46.16 2.81 23.22
C ASP A 165 -45.84 4.19 22.65
N GLN A 166 -44.73 4.77 23.12
CA GLN A 166 -44.15 5.94 22.46
C GLN A 166 -43.39 5.52 21.21
N ILE A 167 -43.83 6.07 20.08
CA ILE A 167 -43.25 5.79 18.77
C ILE A 167 -42.80 7.07 18.08
N ARG A 168 -41.89 6.90 17.13
CA ARG A 168 -41.34 7.94 16.27
C ARG A 168 -41.68 7.56 14.85
N VAL A 169 -42.22 8.51 14.12
CA VAL A 169 -42.72 8.32 12.77
C VAL A 169 -42.04 9.32 11.85
N VAL A 170 -41.53 8.82 10.72
CA VAL A 170 -41.12 9.64 9.58
C VAL A 170 -41.94 9.17 8.40
N GLY A 171 -42.79 10.06 7.88
CA GLY A 171 -43.75 9.74 6.84
C GLY A 171 -44.15 10.99 6.08
N LEU A 172 -45.01 10.80 5.08
CA LEU A 172 -45.57 11.89 4.29
C LEU A 172 -46.96 12.25 4.83
N VAL A 173 -47.20 13.52 5.08
CA VAL A 173 -48.54 14.01 5.40
C VAL A 173 -49.29 14.23 4.09
N GLY A 174 -50.45 13.60 3.98
CA GLY A 174 -51.37 13.75 2.86
C GLY A 174 -52.81 13.83 3.34
N ASP A 175 -53.71 14.08 2.39
CA ASP A 175 -55.15 13.96 2.61
C ASP A 175 -55.61 12.60 2.10
N ARG A 176 -56.27 11.82 2.97
CA ARG A 176 -56.84 10.51 2.65
C ARG A 176 -58.28 10.49 3.14
N ASP A 177 -59.22 10.41 2.19
CA ASP A 177 -60.66 10.38 2.45
C ASP A 177 -61.16 11.53 3.35
N GLY A 178 -60.57 12.72 3.19
CA GLY A 178 -60.92 13.93 3.94
C GLY A 178 -60.34 14.01 5.36
N ARG A 179 -59.43 13.09 5.72
CA ARG A 179 -58.65 13.13 6.97
C ARG A 179 -57.17 13.33 6.65
N THR A 180 -56.52 14.23 7.40
CA THR A 180 -55.07 14.38 7.35
C THR A 180 -54.42 13.14 7.98
N ALA A 181 -53.59 12.44 7.20
CA ALA A 181 -52.97 11.19 7.62
C ALA A 181 -51.48 11.16 7.25
N ILE A 182 -50.71 10.38 8.01
CA ILE A 182 -49.33 10.04 7.70
C ILE A 182 -49.32 8.73 6.92
N THR A 183 -48.83 8.79 5.68
CA THR A 183 -48.65 7.63 4.79
C THR A 183 -47.17 7.34 4.55
N PHE A 184 -46.88 6.15 4.03
CA PHE A 184 -45.51 5.66 3.79
C PHE A 184 -45.29 5.14 2.36
N ASN A 185 -46.34 5.06 1.55
CA ASN A 185 -46.31 4.45 0.21
C ASN A 185 -45.99 5.46 -0.90
N GLU A 186 -46.04 6.75 -0.59
CA GLU A 186 -45.82 7.83 -1.54
C GLU A 186 -44.33 8.12 -1.68
N SER A 187 -43.85 8.23 -2.92
CA SER A 187 -42.47 8.57 -3.21
C SER A 187 -42.18 10.03 -2.82
N GLY A 188 -41.08 10.24 -2.10
CA GLY A 188 -40.68 11.57 -1.66
C GLY A 188 -39.25 11.61 -1.12
N GLU A 189 -38.78 12.79 -0.75
CA GLU A 189 -37.43 12.96 -0.17
C GLU A 189 -37.42 12.68 1.34
N TYR A 190 -37.88 11.49 1.73
CA TYR A 190 -37.89 11.02 3.12
C TYR A 190 -37.67 9.50 3.16
N ILE A 191 -37.49 8.98 4.37
CA ILE A 191 -37.44 7.54 4.61
C ILE A 191 -38.68 7.19 5.42
N PRO A 192 -39.51 6.24 4.97
CA PRO A 192 -40.65 5.77 5.74
C PRO A 192 -40.15 5.00 6.96
N ILE A 193 -40.21 5.62 8.14
CA ILE A 193 -39.71 5.04 9.39
C ILE A 193 -40.84 4.93 10.42
N LEU A 194 -40.90 3.76 11.03
CA LEU A 194 -41.70 3.50 12.22
C LEU A 194 -40.78 2.90 13.29
N ALA A 195 -40.57 3.61 14.41
CA ALA A 195 -39.58 3.20 15.40
C ALA A 195 -40.02 3.48 16.84
N ASN A 196 -39.83 2.51 17.74
CA ASN A 196 -39.83 2.78 19.19
C ASN A 196 -38.41 3.07 19.73
N ARG A 197 -37.38 2.86 18.91
CA ARG A 197 -35.99 3.24 19.19
C ARG A 197 -35.73 4.74 18.93
N PRO A 198 -34.73 5.35 19.59
CA PRO A 198 -34.32 6.72 19.29
C PRO A 198 -33.76 6.82 17.86
N ILE A 199 -34.18 7.84 17.10
CA ILE A 199 -33.72 8.06 15.70
C ILE A 199 -32.19 8.14 15.56
N ARG A 200 -31.54 8.53 16.65
CA ARG A 200 -30.08 8.57 16.80
C ARG A 200 -29.42 7.20 16.60
N SER A 201 -29.97 6.12 17.16
CA SER A 201 -29.37 4.79 17.04
C SER A 201 -29.50 4.24 15.61
N ILE A 202 -30.61 4.55 14.95
CA ILE A 202 -30.87 4.19 13.55
C ILE A 202 -29.81 4.84 12.65
N ARG A 203 -29.63 6.15 12.80
CA ARG A 203 -28.61 6.92 12.06
C ARG A 203 -27.19 6.39 12.27
N SER A 204 -26.83 6.07 13.51
CA SER A 204 -25.51 5.52 13.82
C SER A 204 -25.26 4.17 13.14
N SER A 205 -26.28 3.30 13.06
CA SER A 205 -26.17 2.00 12.40
C SER A 205 -25.95 2.15 10.91
N ILE A 206 -26.74 2.99 10.24
CA ILE A 206 -26.64 3.26 8.80
C ILE A 206 -25.30 3.94 8.47
N GLY A 207 -24.86 4.88 9.32
CA GLY A 207 -23.56 5.53 9.18
C GLY A 207 -22.38 4.56 9.28
N PHE A 208 -22.46 3.57 10.18
CA PHE A 208 -21.42 2.54 10.31
C PHE A 208 -21.36 1.60 9.10
N THR A 209 -22.51 1.10 8.61
CA THR A 209 -22.54 0.27 7.40
C THR A 209 -22.04 1.04 6.18
N SER A 210 -22.40 2.31 6.05
CA SER A 210 -21.84 3.19 5.01
C SER A 210 -20.31 3.29 5.12
N THR A 211 -19.77 3.46 6.33
CA THR A 211 -18.33 3.52 6.58
C THR A 211 -17.63 2.26 6.06
N LEU A 212 -18.16 1.07 6.37
CA LEU A 212 -17.60 -0.20 5.89
C LEU A 212 -17.61 -0.30 4.36
N LEU A 213 -18.66 0.19 3.70
CA LEU A 213 -18.73 0.23 2.24
C LEU A 213 -17.68 1.17 1.63
N ILE A 214 -17.40 2.31 2.28
CA ILE A 214 -16.32 3.22 1.86
C ILE A 214 -14.96 2.53 2.02
N VAL A 215 -14.71 1.84 3.13
CA VAL A 215 -13.47 1.06 3.33
C VAL A 215 -13.30 0.00 2.25
N LEU A 216 -14.36 -0.73 1.92
CA LEU A 216 -14.36 -1.70 0.83
C LEU A 216 -14.11 -1.02 -0.54
N SER A 217 -14.65 0.17 -0.72
CA SER A 217 -14.43 0.97 -1.93
C SER A 217 -12.95 1.34 -2.11
N VAL A 218 -12.33 1.90 -1.07
CA VAL A 218 -10.91 2.29 -1.04
C VAL A 218 -10.02 1.08 -1.32
N LEU A 219 -10.29 -0.07 -0.69
CA LEU A 219 -9.57 -1.34 -0.94
C LEU A 219 -9.76 -1.85 -2.38
N GLY A 220 -10.97 -1.77 -2.93
CA GLY A 220 -11.25 -2.17 -4.31
C GLY A 220 -10.48 -1.32 -5.32
N ILE A 221 -10.43 0.00 -5.11
CA ILE A 221 -9.72 0.93 -5.98
C ILE A 221 -8.20 0.73 -5.89
N SER A 222 -7.66 0.59 -4.67
CA SER A 222 -6.23 0.32 -4.49
C SER A 222 -5.83 -1.03 -5.08
N GLY A 223 -6.66 -2.07 -4.93
CA GLY A 223 -6.46 -3.37 -5.55
C GLY A 223 -6.49 -3.32 -7.08
N SER A 224 -7.38 -2.52 -7.67
CA SER A 224 -7.41 -2.28 -9.12
C SER A 224 -6.13 -1.60 -9.61
N CYS A 225 -5.63 -0.59 -8.87
CA CYS A 225 -4.37 0.08 -9.19
C CYS A 225 -3.16 -0.88 -9.14
N VAL A 226 -3.09 -1.74 -8.12
CA VAL A 226 -2.04 -2.78 -8.03
C VAL A 226 -2.13 -3.73 -9.23
N ALA A 227 -3.31 -4.24 -9.55
CA ALA A 227 -3.49 -5.16 -10.67
C ALA A 227 -3.12 -4.51 -12.01
N PHE A 228 -3.49 -3.25 -12.22
CA PHE A 228 -3.12 -2.46 -13.41
C PHE A 228 -1.60 -2.32 -13.54
N MET A 229 -0.93 -1.84 -12.50
CA MET A 229 0.53 -1.67 -12.55
C MET A 229 1.27 -2.98 -12.78
N LEU A 230 0.83 -4.06 -12.12
CA LEU A 230 1.42 -5.38 -12.32
C LEU A 230 1.13 -5.95 -13.71
N LEU A 231 0.00 -5.60 -14.35
CA LEU A 231 -0.31 -6.01 -15.72
C LEU A 231 0.67 -5.39 -16.72
N PHE A 232 0.91 -4.07 -16.60
CA PHE A 232 1.80 -3.30 -17.47
C PHE A 232 3.28 -3.33 -17.07
N ARG A 233 3.63 -4.05 -16.00
CA ARG A 233 5.00 -4.11 -15.45
C ARG A 233 5.54 -2.73 -15.07
N LEU A 234 4.66 -1.83 -14.64
CA LEU A 234 5.06 -0.58 -14.00
C LEU A 234 5.61 -0.92 -12.62
N GLN A 235 6.93 -0.90 -12.50
CA GLN A 235 7.65 -1.30 -11.31
C GLN A 235 8.38 -0.12 -10.71
N ASN A 236 7.77 1.07 -10.62
CA ASN A 236 8.32 2.16 -9.81
C ASN A 236 7.52 2.25 -8.51
N THR A 237 8.21 2.14 -7.35
CA THR A 237 7.54 2.13 -6.04
C THR A 237 6.93 3.47 -5.71
N LEU A 238 7.63 4.56 -6.03
CA LEU A 238 7.17 5.91 -5.76
C LEU A 238 5.94 6.22 -6.61
N ALA A 239 5.99 5.90 -7.90
CA ALA A 239 4.84 6.03 -8.79
C ALA A 239 3.63 5.20 -8.29
N PHE A 240 3.87 4.00 -7.77
CA PHE A 240 2.83 3.17 -7.17
C PHE A 240 2.14 3.84 -5.97
N VAL A 241 2.91 4.33 -4.99
CA VAL A 241 2.37 5.02 -3.81
C VAL A 241 1.58 6.27 -4.21
N LEU A 242 2.10 7.05 -5.17
CA LEU A 242 1.41 8.24 -5.67
C LEU A 242 0.09 7.89 -6.37
N VAL A 243 0.08 6.91 -7.28
CA VAL A 243 -1.15 6.55 -8.02
C VAL A 243 -2.22 6.02 -7.07
N VAL A 244 -1.87 5.11 -6.15
CA VAL A 244 -2.82 4.61 -5.15
C VAL A 244 -3.36 5.77 -4.31
N GLY A 245 -2.48 6.62 -3.80
CA GLY A 245 -2.83 7.78 -3.00
C GLY A 245 -3.76 8.78 -3.69
N ILE A 246 -3.42 9.14 -4.93
CA ILE A 246 -4.22 10.07 -5.76
C ILE A 246 -5.59 9.46 -6.04
N MET A 247 -5.67 8.17 -6.36
CA MET A 247 -6.94 7.50 -6.64
C MET A 247 -7.84 7.39 -5.39
N GLU A 248 -7.28 7.03 -4.23
CA GLU A 248 -8.00 7.00 -2.95
C GLU A 248 -8.49 8.40 -2.54
N THR A 249 -7.63 9.41 -2.66
CA THR A 249 -7.99 10.79 -2.36
C THR A 249 -9.11 11.27 -3.30
N SER A 250 -8.99 10.99 -4.60
CA SER A 250 -9.94 11.44 -5.62
C SER A 250 -11.33 10.83 -5.41
N ILE A 251 -11.42 9.52 -5.13
CA ILE A 251 -12.73 8.88 -4.93
C ILE A 251 -13.43 9.43 -3.68
N LEU A 252 -12.70 9.65 -2.59
CA LEU A 252 -13.24 10.20 -1.35
C LEU A 252 -13.68 11.66 -1.52
N LEU A 253 -12.87 12.46 -2.22
CA LEU A 253 -13.14 13.86 -2.47
C LEU A 253 -14.33 14.07 -3.41
N VAL A 254 -14.34 13.37 -4.55
CA VAL A 254 -15.44 13.44 -5.53
C VAL A 254 -16.73 12.87 -4.93
N GLY A 255 -16.65 11.74 -4.23
CA GLY A 255 -17.79 11.13 -3.53
C GLY A 255 -18.40 12.06 -2.49
N GLY A 256 -17.56 12.64 -1.63
CA GLY A 256 -17.99 13.59 -0.60
C GLY A 256 -18.62 14.85 -1.20
N TYR A 257 -18.04 15.39 -2.28
CA TYR A 257 -18.57 16.55 -2.99
C TYR A 257 -19.93 16.29 -3.61
N ILE A 258 -20.07 15.22 -4.41
CA ILE A 258 -21.33 14.87 -5.09
C ILE A 258 -22.44 14.66 -4.06
N MET A 259 -22.12 14.00 -2.95
CA MET A 259 -23.07 13.77 -1.86
C MET A 259 -23.55 15.09 -1.27
N LEU A 260 -22.62 15.97 -0.88
CA LEU A 260 -22.95 17.21 -0.19
C LEU A 260 -23.68 18.20 -1.11
N SER A 261 -23.31 18.27 -2.38
CA SER A 261 -23.97 19.10 -3.38
C SER A 261 -25.43 18.68 -3.57
N ARG A 262 -25.67 17.37 -3.74
CA ARG A 262 -27.04 16.83 -3.87
C ARG A 262 -27.84 17.01 -2.58
N ASP A 263 -27.18 16.86 -1.43
CA ASP A 263 -27.78 17.03 -0.12
C ASP A 263 -28.30 18.46 0.09
N LEU A 264 -27.47 19.46 -0.21
CA LEU A 264 -27.79 20.87 -0.05
C LEU A 264 -28.90 21.33 -1.01
N GLN A 265 -28.81 20.94 -2.29
CA GLN A 265 -29.83 21.30 -3.29
C GLN A 265 -31.20 20.75 -2.91
N ALA A 266 -31.23 19.48 -2.49
CA ALA A 266 -32.49 18.83 -2.16
C ALA A 266 -33.06 19.34 -0.82
N SER A 267 -32.19 19.66 0.15
CA SER A 267 -32.61 20.33 1.40
C SER A 267 -33.21 21.71 1.13
N HIS A 268 -32.62 22.47 0.20
CA HIS A 268 -33.12 23.79 -0.20
C HIS A 268 -34.48 23.68 -0.87
N GLN A 269 -34.62 22.80 -1.86
CA GLN A 269 -35.89 22.57 -2.55
C GLN A 269 -36.99 22.12 -1.59
N SER A 270 -36.69 21.17 -0.71
CA SER A 270 -37.64 20.65 0.27
C SER A 270 -38.14 21.72 1.26
N ALA A 271 -37.29 22.70 1.60
CA ALA A 271 -37.69 23.84 2.42
C ALA A 271 -38.65 24.77 1.66
N LEU A 272 -38.38 25.06 0.38
CA LEU A 272 -39.25 25.87 -0.48
C LEU A 272 -40.61 25.21 -0.69
N ASP A 273 -40.65 23.91 -0.96
CA ASP A 273 -41.91 23.17 -1.15
C ASP A 273 -42.79 23.23 0.11
N SER A 274 -42.16 23.17 1.29
CA SER A 274 -42.85 23.27 2.58
C SER A 274 -43.39 24.68 2.84
N GLU A 275 -42.66 25.71 2.43
CA GLU A 275 -43.11 27.10 2.52
C GLU A 275 -44.33 27.34 1.62
N GLN A 276 -44.33 26.81 0.40
CA GLN A 276 -45.45 26.92 -0.52
C GLN A 276 -46.70 26.21 0.03
N ALA A 277 -46.54 25.00 0.58
CA ALA A 277 -47.61 24.25 1.22
C ALA A 277 -48.19 25.01 2.43
N ALA A 278 -47.31 25.54 3.30
CA ALA A 278 -47.71 26.33 4.46
C ALA A 278 -48.43 27.62 4.05
N ARG A 279 -47.91 28.34 3.05
CA ARG A 279 -48.50 29.58 2.53
C ARG A 279 -49.93 29.36 2.03
N LYS A 280 -50.18 28.24 1.33
CA LYS A 280 -51.52 27.90 0.84
C LYS A 280 -52.52 27.66 1.98
N ILE A 281 -52.11 26.91 3.00
CA ILE A 281 -52.95 26.60 4.18
C ILE A 281 -53.22 27.87 4.98
N ILE A 282 -52.17 28.62 5.30
CA ILE A 282 -52.25 29.83 6.11
C ILE A 282 -53.12 30.88 5.41
N LYS A 283 -52.96 31.11 4.12
CA LYS A 283 -53.82 32.05 3.39
C LYS A 283 -55.31 31.68 3.49
N SER A 284 -55.64 30.39 3.33
CA SER A 284 -57.03 29.92 3.48
C SER A 284 -57.55 30.08 4.91
N ASP A 285 -56.71 29.83 5.92
CA ASP A 285 -57.12 29.94 7.32
C ASP A 285 -57.22 31.40 7.79
N PHE A 286 -56.38 32.30 7.29
CA PHE A 286 -56.50 33.76 7.48
C PHE A 286 -57.78 34.32 6.85
N GLU A 287 -58.14 33.85 5.65
CA GLU A 287 -59.41 34.21 4.99
C GLU A 287 -60.62 33.79 5.84
N LYS A 288 -60.60 32.60 6.46
CA LYS A 288 -61.66 32.14 7.39
C LYS A 288 -61.75 32.99 8.66
N LEU A 289 -60.62 33.53 9.14
CA LEU A 289 -60.55 34.39 10.33
C LEU A 289 -60.83 35.87 10.02
N GLY A 290 -60.97 36.25 8.75
CA GLY A 290 -61.15 37.64 8.33
C GLY A 290 -59.91 38.52 8.53
N ILE A 291 -58.72 37.93 8.60
CA ILE A 291 -57.45 38.64 8.78
C ILE A 291 -56.76 38.77 7.43
N SER A 292 -56.36 39.99 7.04
CA SER A 292 -55.63 40.24 5.79
C SER A 292 -54.14 39.94 5.98
N TRP A 293 -53.56 39.10 5.12
CA TRP A 293 -52.14 38.78 5.12
C TRP A 293 -51.58 38.88 3.70
N ASP A 294 -50.53 39.67 3.51
CA ASP A 294 -49.90 39.95 2.21
C ASP A 294 -48.85 38.90 1.79
N GLY A 295 -48.69 37.83 2.58
CA GLY A 295 -47.72 36.76 2.35
C GLY A 295 -46.35 37.03 2.98
N LYS A 296 -46.18 38.09 3.77
CA LYS A 296 -44.94 38.34 4.52
C LYS A 296 -44.91 37.55 5.82
N TRP A 297 -43.98 36.63 5.94
CA TRP A 297 -43.80 35.81 7.13
C TRP A 297 -43.42 36.59 8.39
N LEU A 298 -42.91 37.82 8.26
CA LEU A 298 -42.51 38.70 9.37
C LEU A 298 -43.61 39.66 9.83
N ASP A 299 -44.87 39.46 9.40
CA ASP A 299 -46.01 40.24 9.89
C ASP A 299 -46.49 39.72 11.27
N ASP A 300 -45.71 40.01 12.31
CA ASP A 300 -45.98 39.50 13.66
C ASP A 300 -47.37 39.91 14.19
N ALA A 301 -47.87 41.09 13.80
CA ALA A 301 -49.19 41.56 14.22
C ALA A 301 -50.31 40.65 13.70
N ALA A 302 -50.26 40.26 12.43
CA ALA A 302 -51.25 39.39 11.81
C ALA A 302 -51.24 37.97 12.43
N PHE A 303 -50.05 37.43 12.70
CA PHE A 303 -49.89 36.13 13.35
C PHE A 303 -50.26 36.14 14.84
N ASP A 304 -49.97 37.22 15.57
CA ASP A 304 -50.39 37.40 16.96
C ASP A 304 -51.92 37.48 17.08
N GLN A 305 -52.57 38.20 16.15
CA GLN A 305 -54.02 38.27 16.06
C GLN A 305 -54.62 36.89 15.77
N ALA A 306 -54.05 36.14 14.82
CA ALA A 306 -54.48 34.79 14.49
C ALA A 306 -54.32 33.83 15.69
N SER A 307 -53.19 33.89 16.41
CA SER A 307 -52.91 32.99 17.54
C SER A 307 -53.91 33.10 18.70
N LYS A 308 -54.50 34.28 18.89
CA LYS A 308 -55.50 34.57 19.94
C LYS A 308 -56.93 34.21 19.53
N ALA A 309 -57.17 33.92 18.25
CA ALA A 309 -58.48 33.54 17.75
C ALA A 309 -58.83 32.08 18.10
N ALA A 310 -60.11 31.71 17.93
CA ALA A 310 -60.52 30.31 17.97
C ALA A 310 -59.89 29.51 16.81
N ALA A 311 -60.01 28.18 16.82
CA ALA A 311 -59.52 27.32 15.73
C ALA A 311 -60.00 27.85 14.36
N PRO A 312 -59.10 28.01 13.36
CA PRO A 312 -57.74 27.45 13.25
C PRO A 312 -56.59 28.33 13.80
N GLY A 313 -56.86 29.40 14.54
CA GLY A 313 -55.88 30.39 15.01
C GLY A 313 -54.57 29.83 15.62
N PRO A 314 -54.63 28.99 16.68
CA PRO A 314 -53.43 28.42 17.31
C PRO A 314 -52.60 27.54 16.36
N ARG A 315 -53.25 26.87 15.40
CA ARG A 315 -52.60 26.03 14.39
C ARG A 315 -51.73 26.86 13.44
N ILE A 316 -52.20 28.04 13.06
CA ILE A 316 -51.46 28.97 12.19
C ILE A 316 -50.12 29.35 12.81
N ALA A 317 -50.11 29.67 14.11
CA ALA A 317 -48.89 30.01 14.84
C ALA A 317 -47.91 28.82 14.89
N LEU A 318 -48.42 27.61 15.17
CA LEU A 318 -47.63 26.37 15.18
C LEU A 318 -47.00 26.06 13.81
N ILE A 319 -47.75 26.25 12.71
CA ILE A 319 -47.23 26.04 11.35
C ILE A 319 -46.09 27.05 11.05
N ARG A 320 -46.27 28.33 11.39
CA ARG A 320 -45.24 29.37 11.20
C ARG A 320 -43.97 29.06 12.00
N GLU A 321 -44.11 28.70 13.27
CA GLU A 321 -42.97 28.38 14.15
C GLU A 321 -42.19 27.16 13.64
N ASN A 322 -42.90 26.08 13.27
CA ASN A 322 -42.26 24.88 12.74
C ASN A 322 -41.56 25.13 11.38
N LEU A 323 -42.16 25.94 10.51
CA LEU A 323 -41.56 26.34 9.24
C LEU A 323 -40.29 27.19 9.47
N GLY A 324 -40.33 28.13 10.42
CA GLY A 324 -39.16 28.91 10.84
C GLY A 324 -38.03 28.01 11.37
N ALA A 325 -38.35 27.02 12.21
CA ALA A 325 -37.38 26.05 12.71
C ALA A 325 -36.72 25.25 11.58
N ARG A 326 -37.49 24.85 10.55
CA ARG A 326 -36.97 24.15 9.37
C ARG A 326 -36.03 25.02 8.53
N PHE A 327 -36.38 26.28 8.29
CA PHE A 327 -35.56 27.22 7.53
C PHE A 327 -34.25 27.53 8.26
N HIS A 328 -34.33 27.84 9.55
CA HIS A 328 -33.15 28.08 10.38
C HIS A 328 -32.21 26.87 10.39
N ARG A 329 -32.74 25.65 10.57
CA ARG A 329 -31.94 24.41 10.53
C ARG A 329 -31.26 24.20 9.18
N THR A 330 -31.96 24.50 8.08
CA THR A 330 -31.42 24.37 6.72
C THR A 330 -30.28 25.36 6.50
N GLU A 331 -30.42 26.62 6.93
CA GLU A 331 -29.35 27.62 6.88
C GLU A 331 -28.18 27.27 7.79
N GLU A 332 -28.45 26.78 9.01
CA GLU A 332 -27.39 26.36 9.94
C GLU A 332 -26.55 25.21 9.34
N ILE A 333 -27.18 24.27 8.63
CA ILE A 333 -26.47 23.20 7.92
C ILE A 333 -25.67 23.78 6.75
N ARG A 334 -26.29 24.64 5.93
CA ARG A 334 -25.68 25.28 4.76
C ARG A 334 -24.44 26.10 5.12
N ASN A 335 -24.46 26.81 6.25
CA ASN A 335 -23.40 27.76 6.64
C ASN A 335 -22.24 27.12 7.42
N ARG A 336 -22.26 25.80 7.68
CA ARG A 336 -21.15 25.09 8.32
C ARG A 336 -20.01 24.80 7.34
N PHE A 337 -18.79 24.65 7.86
CA PHE A 337 -17.69 24.10 7.08
C PHE A 337 -17.84 22.57 6.96
N PRO A 338 -17.74 21.98 5.75
CA PRO A 338 -17.43 22.57 4.43
C PRO A 338 -18.67 22.84 3.57
N GLN A 339 -19.88 22.74 4.12
CA GLN A 339 -21.15 22.98 3.44
C GLN A 339 -21.22 24.36 2.78
N TRP A 340 -20.66 25.42 3.39
CA TRP A 340 -20.68 26.74 2.76
C TRP A 340 -19.97 26.68 1.41
N VAL A 341 -18.86 25.92 1.34
CA VAL A 341 -17.97 25.92 0.16
C VAL A 341 -18.72 25.24 -0.96
N VAL A 342 -19.31 24.09 -0.64
CA VAL A 342 -20.12 23.34 -1.60
C VAL A 342 -21.41 24.09 -1.96
N ALA A 343 -22.06 24.80 -1.04
CA ALA A 343 -23.22 25.62 -1.33
C ALA A 343 -22.88 26.73 -2.33
N GLY A 344 -21.72 27.38 -2.16
CA GLY A 344 -21.20 28.38 -3.10
C GLY A 344 -20.93 27.80 -4.48
N THR A 345 -20.22 26.65 -4.56
CA THR A 345 -19.88 26.03 -5.86
C THR A 345 -21.06 25.34 -6.54
N ALA A 346 -22.04 24.87 -5.77
CA ALA A 346 -23.26 24.22 -6.28
C ALA A 346 -24.40 25.21 -6.56
N GLY A 347 -24.20 26.50 -6.30
CA GLY A 347 -25.19 27.55 -6.55
C GLY A 347 -26.42 27.48 -5.65
N VAL A 348 -26.28 27.05 -4.39
CA VAL A 348 -27.39 26.97 -3.43
C VAL A 348 -27.53 28.30 -2.67
N PRO A 349 -28.57 29.11 -2.95
CA PRO A 349 -28.74 30.41 -2.32
C PRO A 349 -29.16 30.28 -0.84
N SER A 350 -28.99 31.35 -0.08
CA SER A 350 -29.49 31.42 1.30
C SER A 350 -31.01 31.57 1.33
N LEU A 351 -31.65 30.91 2.30
CA LEU A 351 -33.08 31.05 2.55
C LEU A 351 -33.37 32.32 3.40
N PRO A 352 -34.55 32.95 3.21
CA PRO A 352 -34.97 34.08 4.02
C PRO A 352 -35.40 33.66 5.44
N ASN A 353 -35.34 34.58 6.40
CA ASN A 353 -35.87 34.36 7.75
C ASN A 353 -37.41 34.42 7.75
N ILE A 354 -38.04 33.46 8.43
CA ILE A 354 -39.51 33.35 8.56
C ILE A 354 -39.99 33.85 9.93
N VAL A 355 -39.18 33.65 10.96
CA VAL A 355 -39.46 34.08 12.34
C VAL A 355 -38.18 34.75 12.87
N ASP A 356 -38.33 35.89 13.56
CA ASP A 356 -37.20 36.54 14.20
C ASP A 356 -36.60 35.65 15.29
N GLY A 357 -35.27 35.54 15.31
CA GLY A 357 -34.48 34.52 16.05
C GLY A 357 -34.58 34.54 17.58
N SER A 358 -35.57 35.21 18.17
CA SER A 358 -35.87 35.22 19.61
C SER A 358 -36.99 34.25 20.02
N ALA A 359 -37.79 33.75 19.08
CA ALA A 359 -38.89 32.82 19.36
C ALA A 359 -38.37 31.38 19.54
N ARG A 360 -38.12 31.00 20.80
CA ARG A 360 -38.08 29.64 21.40
C ARG A 360 -37.70 28.47 20.48
N THR A 361 -36.72 28.65 19.60
CA THR A 361 -36.20 27.54 18.82
C THR A 361 -35.41 26.67 19.78
N GLU A 362 -35.98 25.52 20.14
CA GLU A 362 -35.30 24.50 20.93
C GLU A 362 -33.91 24.33 20.29
N LYS A 363 -32.85 24.80 20.99
CA LYS A 363 -31.44 24.58 20.64
C LYS A 363 -31.19 23.08 20.74
N SER A 364 -31.78 22.31 19.82
CA SER A 364 -31.48 20.92 19.59
C SER A 364 -30.15 20.89 18.84
N THR A 365 -29.10 21.29 19.55
CA THR A 365 -27.72 20.90 19.28
C THR A 365 -27.79 19.48 18.77
N ILE A 366 -27.35 19.23 17.53
CA ILE A 366 -27.41 17.91 16.92
C ILE A 366 -26.69 16.98 17.88
N GLN A 367 -27.46 16.27 18.70
CA GLN A 367 -26.87 15.51 19.78
C GLN A 367 -26.12 14.36 19.08
N THR A 368 -24.79 14.45 19.06
CA THR A 368 -23.93 13.47 18.40
C THR A 368 -24.22 12.11 19.01
N ALA A 369 -24.54 11.13 18.16
CA ALA A 369 -24.74 9.77 18.60
C ALA A 369 -23.39 9.20 19.01
N ARG A 370 -23.18 8.80 20.27
CA ARG A 370 -22.11 7.85 20.52
C ARG A 370 -22.57 6.51 19.93
N PRO A 371 -21.88 5.93 18.94
CA PRO A 371 -22.20 4.59 18.44
C PRO A 371 -22.08 3.58 19.58
N PHE A 372 -22.63 2.38 19.39
CA PHE A 372 -22.31 1.23 20.24
C PHE A 372 -20.77 1.10 20.29
N TRP A 373 -20.19 1.37 21.46
CA TRP A 373 -18.81 1.83 21.62
C TRP A 373 -17.74 0.90 21.03
N MET A 374 -18.02 -0.40 20.89
CA MET A 374 -17.02 -1.39 20.47
C MET A 374 -16.67 -1.38 18.98
N MET A 375 -17.64 -1.32 18.07
CA MET A 375 -17.38 -1.63 16.65
C MET A 375 -16.47 -0.62 15.92
N PRO A 376 -16.71 0.71 15.97
CA PRO A 376 -15.81 1.67 15.33
C PRO A 376 -14.43 1.73 16.01
N PHE A 377 -14.36 1.41 17.31
CA PHE A 377 -13.09 1.34 18.04
C PHE A 377 -12.25 0.13 17.61
N ILE A 378 -12.89 -1.04 17.45
CA ILE A 378 -12.25 -2.24 16.85
C ILE A 378 -11.76 -1.92 15.45
N GLY A 379 -12.58 -1.26 14.62
CA GLY A 379 -12.20 -0.83 13.27
C GLY A 379 -10.99 0.10 13.26
N LEU A 380 -10.92 1.05 14.19
CA LEU A 380 -9.79 1.96 14.36
C LEU A 380 -8.49 1.22 14.74
N ILE A 381 -8.55 0.35 15.75
CA ILE A 381 -7.38 -0.43 16.17
C ILE A 381 -6.92 -1.35 15.03
N ALA A 382 -7.86 -2.07 14.41
CA ALA A 382 -7.57 -2.96 13.29
C ALA A 382 -6.94 -2.19 12.13
N GLY A 383 -7.47 -1.01 11.80
CA GLY A 383 -6.93 -0.12 10.75
C GLY A 383 -5.50 0.33 11.04
N LEU A 384 -5.21 0.76 12.27
CA LEU A 384 -3.84 1.15 12.67
C LEU A 384 -2.86 -0.03 12.63
N VAL A 385 -3.26 -1.18 13.17
CA VAL A 385 -2.41 -2.39 13.21
C VAL A 385 -2.16 -2.93 11.82
N LEU A 386 -3.20 -3.13 11.01
CA LEU A 386 -3.08 -3.60 9.62
C LEU A 386 -2.32 -2.57 8.76
N GLY A 387 -2.58 -1.29 8.97
CA GLY A 387 -1.89 -0.18 8.33
C GLY A 387 -0.39 -0.22 8.54
N PHE A 388 0.04 -0.24 9.81
CA PHE A 388 1.45 -0.24 10.17
C PHE A 388 2.16 -1.54 9.77
N ILE A 389 1.54 -2.70 10.00
CA ILE A 389 2.10 -3.99 9.61
C ILE A 389 2.21 -4.09 8.08
N GLY A 390 1.15 -3.70 7.36
CA GLY A 390 1.11 -3.70 5.89
C GLY A 390 2.20 -2.80 5.30
N LEU A 391 2.33 -1.57 5.79
CA LEU A 391 3.40 -0.66 5.37
C LEU A 391 4.79 -1.21 5.71
N ARG A 392 5.02 -1.69 6.94
CA ARG A 392 6.34 -2.20 7.36
C ARG A 392 6.76 -3.42 6.54
N ILE A 393 5.89 -4.42 6.40
CA ILE A 393 6.20 -5.63 5.62
C ILE A 393 6.30 -5.26 4.14
N GLY A 394 5.42 -4.40 3.63
CA GLY A 394 5.45 -3.89 2.27
C GLY A 394 6.77 -3.20 1.92
N MET A 395 7.21 -2.26 2.76
CA MET A 395 8.51 -1.57 2.61
C MET A 395 9.69 -2.55 2.67
N ASN A 396 9.64 -3.54 3.56
CA ASN A 396 10.68 -4.57 3.64
C ASN A 396 10.75 -5.43 2.37
N ARG A 397 9.59 -5.77 1.77
CA ARG A 397 9.54 -6.50 0.49
C ARG A 397 10.07 -5.69 -0.68
N VAL A 398 9.88 -4.37 -0.64
CA VAL A 398 10.38 -3.45 -1.65
C VAL A 398 11.85 -3.07 -1.43
N LYS A 399 12.41 -3.24 -0.22
CA LYS A 399 13.82 -2.99 0.09
C LYS A 399 14.76 -3.66 -0.89
N LEU A 400 14.55 -4.94 -1.22
CA LEU A 400 15.39 -5.66 -2.17
C LEU A 400 15.42 -4.98 -3.55
N LYS A 401 14.27 -4.58 -4.07
CA LYS A 401 14.21 -3.90 -5.37
C LYS A 401 15.01 -2.59 -5.33
N ARG A 402 14.93 -1.84 -4.25
CA ARG A 402 15.70 -0.59 -4.08
C ARG A 402 17.20 -0.85 -4.06
N LEU A 403 17.64 -1.97 -3.49
CA LEU A 403 19.03 -2.39 -3.58
C LEU A 403 19.42 -2.64 -5.04
N ILE A 404 18.66 -3.46 -5.76
CA ILE A 404 18.91 -3.77 -7.18
C ILE A 404 18.88 -2.51 -8.06
N GLU A 405 18.03 -1.52 -7.77
CA GLU A 405 17.96 -0.28 -8.57
C GLU A 405 19.09 0.70 -8.29
N ASN A 406 19.70 0.63 -7.10
CA ASN A 406 20.73 1.57 -6.66
C ASN A 406 22.14 0.96 -6.71
N ILE A 407 22.27 -0.35 -6.88
CA ILE A 407 23.53 -1.07 -7.02
C ILE A 407 23.88 -1.21 -8.52
N PRO A 408 25.09 -0.80 -8.95
CA PRO A 408 25.58 -1.15 -10.27
C PRO A 408 25.95 -2.62 -10.34
N ASN A 409 25.78 -3.20 -11.51
CA ASN A 409 26.44 -4.46 -11.84
C ASN A 409 27.96 -4.25 -11.75
N THR A 410 28.62 -5.14 -11.03
CA THR A 410 30.06 -5.15 -10.81
C THR A 410 30.62 -6.34 -11.59
N PRO A 411 31.67 -6.18 -12.41
CA PRO A 411 32.41 -7.31 -13.00
C PRO A 411 32.98 -8.23 -11.91
N CYS A 412 33.12 -9.52 -12.19
CA CYS A 412 33.57 -10.53 -11.22
C CYS A 412 34.96 -10.22 -10.65
N ASP A 413 35.88 -9.70 -11.47
CA ASP A 413 37.25 -9.35 -11.03
C ASP A 413 37.32 -8.02 -10.26
N GLU A 414 36.28 -7.19 -10.35
CA GLU A 414 36.20 -5.89 -9.67
C GLU A 414 35.35 -5.94 -8.39
N VAL A 415 34.99 -7.14 -7.92
CA VAL A 415 34.21 -7.28 -6.69
C VAL A 415 35.00 -6.73 -5.51
N GLU A 416 34.38 -5.81 -4.78
CA GLU A 416 34.91 -5.29 -3.53
C GLU A 416 34.26 -5.97 -2.31
N ILE A 417 34.87 -5.75 -1.14
CA ILE A 417 34.25 -6.12 0.14
C ILE A 417 32.96 -5.31 0.32
N GLY A 418 31.86 -6.00 0.64
CA GLY A 418 30.54 -5.40 0.83
C GLY A 418 29.55 -5.73 -0.28
N ILE A 419 28.39 -5.07 -0.26
CA ILE A 419 27.26 -5.46 -1.12
C ILE A 419 27.52 -5.17 -2.61
N THR A 420 27.39 -6.22 -3.42
CA THR A 420 27.62 -6.19 -4.86
C THR A 420 26.51 -6.91 -5.62
N GLU A 421 26.35 -6.52 -6.89
CA GLU A 421 25.45 -7.15 -7.85
C GLU A 421 26.28 -7.72 -8.99
N LEU A 422 26.12 -9.01 -9.26
CA LEU A 422 26.91 -9.77 -10.24
C LEU A 422 26.00 -10.45 -11.26
N VAL A 423 26.43 -10.41 -12.52
CA VAL A 423 25.75 -11.07 -13.63
C VAL A 423 26.79 -11.85 -14.42
N GLY A 424 26.62 -13.17 -14.48
CA GLY A 424 27.55 -14.06 -15.17
C GLY A 424 26.90 -15.40 -15.51
N ARG A 425 27.70 -16.46 -15.45
CA ARG A 425 27.29 -17.85 -15.67
C ARG A 425 27.81 -18.73 -14.55
N VAL A 426 27.11 -19.83 -14.30
CA VAL A 426 27.59 -20.87 -13.39
C VAL A 426 28.75 -21.60 -14.05
N LYS A 427 29.92 -21.59 -13.42
CA LYS A 427 31.08 -22.40 -13.77
C LYS A 427 31.42 -23.32 -12.60
N ASP A 428 31.59 -24.60 -12.86
CA ASP A 428 32.01 -25.56 -11.84
C ASP A 428 33.51 -25.38 -11.53
N LEU A 429 33.95 -25.74 -10.32
CA LEU A 429 35.38 -25.71 -9.99
C LEU A 429 36.05 -26.97 -10.55
N ASP A 430 37.06 -26.81 -11.42
CA ASP A 430 37.80 -27.89 -12.10
C ASP A 430 38.76 -28.68 -11.15
N GLU A 431 38.43 -28.82 -9.86
CA GLU A 431 39.24 -29.63 -8.95
C GLU A 431 38.98 -31.13 -9.15
N GLU A 432 40.05 -31.92 -9.24
CA GLU A 432 40.03 -33.39 -9.40
C GLU A 432 39.27 -34.13 -8.27
N ASP A 433 38.92 -33.43 -7.17
CA ASP A 433 38.16 -33.93 -6.02
C ASP A 433 36.77 -33.26 -5.81
N ALA A 434 36.32 -32.37 -6.72
CA ALA A 434 35.00 -31.75 -6.60
C ALA A 434 33.89 -32.80 -6.80
N THR A 435 33.21 -33.17 -5.71
CA THR A 435 32.09 -34.13 -5.77
C THR A 435 30.96 -33.58 -6.63
N ARG A 436 30.89 -34.04 -7.90
CA ARG A 436 29.83 -33.69 -8.84
C ARG A 436 28.48 -34.07 -8.24
N LEU A 437 27.62 -33.06 -8.08
CA LEU A 437 26.32 -33.23 -7.49
C LEU A 437 25.30 -33.53 -8.59
N THR A 438 24.70 -34.72 -8.56
CA THR A 438 23.71 -35.12 -9.56
C THR A 438 22.27 -34.92 -9.04
N GLY A 439 21.42 -34.33 -9.88
CA GLY A 439 20.01 -34.08 -9.58
C GLY A 439 19.24 -35.40 -9.36
N PRO A 440 18.58 -35.62 -8.18
CA PRO A 440 17.97 -36.91 -7.85
C PRO A 440 16.81 -37.36 -8.76
N LEU A 441 16.17 -36.43 -9.47
CA LEU A 441 15.08 -36.70 -10.39
C LEU A 441 15.52 -36.64 -11.84
N THR A 442 16.40 -35.70 -12.17
CA THR A 442 16.79 -35.43 -13.55
C THR A 442 18.02 -36.19 -14.01
N ASP A 443 18.80 -36.73 -13.07
CA ASP A 443 20.06 -37.42 -13.31
C ASP A 443 21.02 -36.58 -14.16
N LYS A 444 21.07 -35.28 -13.86
CA LYS A 444 21.93 -34.28 -14.51
C LYS A 444 22.84 -33.64 -13.49
N ASP A 445 24.07 -33.39 -13.91
CA ASP A 445 25.04 -32.65 -13.10
C ASP A 445 24.53 -31.23 -12.83
N CYS A 446 24.70 -30.81 -11.58
CA CYS A 446 24.20 -29.54 -11.08
C CYS A 446 25.05 -29.05 -9.92
N VAL A 447 25.21 -27.74 -9.77
CA VAL A 447 25.93 -27.15 -8.64
C VAL A 447 25.04 -27.04 -7.39
N TRP A 448 23.72 -27.07 -7.59
CA TRP A 448 22.72 -27.02 -6.53
C TRP A 448 21.44 -27.73 -6.94
N PHE A 449 20.78 -28.40 -5.98
CA PHE A 449 19.39 -28.83 -6.14
C PHE A 449 18.54 -28.65 -4.88
N ASP A 450 17.22 -28.46 -5.09
CA ASP A 450 16.17 -28.57 -4.07
C ASP A 450 15.11 -29.55 -4.57
N TYR A 451 15.13 -30.75 -3.98
CA TYR A 451 14.30 -31.88 -4.33
C TYR A 451 13.23 -32.10 -3.27
N HIS A 452 11.97 -32.20 -3.71
CA HIS A 452 10.79 -32.41 -2.87
C HIS A 452 10.00 -33.61 -3.34
N VAL A 453 9.63 -34.47 -2.40
CA VAL A 453 8.62 -35.53 -2.61
C VAL A 453 7.38 -35.14 -1.84
N GLN A 454 6.29 -34.90 -2.55
CA GLN A 454 5.01 -34.55 -1.97
C GLN A 454 3.96 -35.61 -2.30
N GLU A 455 3.11 -35.94 -1.36
CA GLU A 455 2.03 -36.92 -1.52
C GLU A 455 0.69 -36.27 -1.27
N TRP A 456 -0.30 -36.58 -2.09
CA TRP A 456 -1.64 -36.09 -1.83
C TRP A 456 -2.26 -36.85 -0.66
N ARG A 457 -2.72 -36.13 0.35
CA ARG A 457 -3.50 -36.67 1.47
C ARG A 457 -4.91 -36.08 1.48
N GLY A 458 -5.86 -36.84 2.02
CA GLY A 458 -7.27 -36.47 2.08
C GLY A 458 -8.10 -36.88 0.86
N THR A 459 -9.41 -36.71 0.98
CA THR A 459 -10.42 -37.09 -0.02
C THR A 459 -11.29 -35.90 -0.41
N GLY A 460 -11.75 -35.87 -1.66
CA GLY A 460 -12.63 -34.81 -2.17
C GLY A 460 -12.01 -33.41 -2.08
N LYS A 461 -12.74 -32.47 -1.46
CA LYS A 461 -12.34 -31.06 -1.31
C LYS A 461 -11.19 -30.83 -0.32
N ASN A 462 -10.90 -31.79 0.57
CA ASN A 462 -9.85 -31.68 1.58
C ASN A 462 -8.51 -32.29 1.12
N ARG A 463 -8.37 -32.56 -0.18
CA ARG A 463 -7.15 -33.12 -0.76
C ARG A 463 -6.04 -32.05 -0.77
N HIS A 464 -4.93 -32.32 -0.08
CA HIS A 464 -3.79 -31.39 0.01
C HIS A 464 -2.47 -32.14 -0.17
N LEU A 465 -1.42 -31.41 -0.58
CA LEU A 465 -0.07 -31.97 -0.73
C LEU A 465 0.66 -31.93 0.61
N HIS A 466 1.11 -33.10 1.07
CA HIS A 466 1.96 -33.26 2.25
C HIS A 466 3.39 -33.59 1.81
N THR A 467 4.37 -32.85 2.32
CA THR A 467 5.79 -33.09 1.99
C THR A 467 6.29 -34.29 2.80
N ILE A 468 6.72 -35.34 2.13
CA ILE A 468 7.33 -36.53 2.75
C ILE A 468 8.81 -36.29 2.96
N GLU A 469 9.46 -35.76 1.93
CA GLU A 469 10.92 -35.65 1.88
C GLU A 469 11.30 -34.34 1.21
N ARG A 470 12.31 -33.67 1.77
CA ARG A 470 12.98 -32.54 1.13
C ARG A 470 14.48 -32.72 1.28
N ARG A 471 15.20 -32.75 0.15
CA ARG A 471 16.67 -32.77 0.10
C ARG A 471 17.17 -31.51 -0.59
N LYS A 472 18.03 -30.75 0.10
CA LYS A 472 18.73 -29.60 -0.46
C LYS A 472 20.22 -29.86 -0.31
N LYS A 473 20.95 -29.82 -1.42
CA LYS A 473 22.43 -29.93 -1.44
C LYS A 473 23.00 -28.91 -2.42
N HIS A 474 24.25 -28.55 -2.19
CA HIS A 474 25.05 -27.70 -3.07
C HIS A 474 26.50 -28.16 -3.03
N THR A 475 27.24 -27.82 -4.07
CA THR A 475 28.71 -27.80 -4.11
C THR A 475 29.19 -26.36 -4.28
N GLN A 476 30.48 -26.13 -4.08
CA GLN A 476 31.11 -24.86 -4.42
C GLN A 476 31.16 -24.71 -5.94
N PHE A 477 30.99 -23.48 -6.42
CA PHE A 477 31.07 -23.13 -7.84
C PHE A 477 31.41 -21.64 -7.98
N CYS A 478 31.78 -21.22 -9.17
CA CYS A 478 32.11 -19.83 -9.48
C CYS A 478 31.04 -19.16 -10.35
N CYS A 479 30.88 -17.86 -10.15
CA CYS A 479 30.25 -16.99 -11.13
C CYS A 479 31.33 -16.56 -12.12
N GLU A 480 31.15 -16.85 -13.41
CA GLU A 480 32.05 -16.45 -14.49
C GLU A 480 31.39 -15.38 -15.37
N ASP A 481 32.11 -14.31 -15.67
CA ASP A 481 31.74 -13.31 -16.67
C ASP A 481 32.91 -13.03 -17.63
N ASP A 482 32.76 -12.01 -18.49
CA ASP A 482 33.80 -11.66 -19.47
C ASP A 482 35.07 -11.08 -18.81
N SER A 483 35.00 -10.66 -17.54
CA SER A 483 36.15 -10.15 -16.78
C SER A 483 36.93 -11.27 -16.11
N GLY A 484 36.25 -12.22 -15.48
CA GLY A 484 36.88 -13.35 -14.83
C GLY A 484 35.91 -14.19 -14.00
N HIS A 485 36.34 -14.68 -12.85
CA HIS A 485 35.54 -15.61 -12.05
C HIS A 485 35.65 -15.36 -10.54
N ILE A 486 34.52 -15.46 -9.84
CA ILE A 486 34.47 -15.32 -8.38
C ILE A 486 33.76 -16.52 -7.72
N PRO A 487 34.34 -17.14 -6.68
CA PRO A 487 33.70 -18.20 -5.91
C PRO A 487 32.41 -17.73 -5.24
N VAL A 488 31.40 -18.61 -5.19
CA VAL A 488 30.08 -18.32 -4.61
C VAL A 488 29.71 -19.37 -3.56
N ASN A 489 29.53 -18.93 -2.31
CA ASN A 489 28.99 -19.77 -1.26
C ASN A 489 27.46 -19.59 -1.15
N LEU A 490 26.69 -20.67 -1.28
CA LEU A 490 25.22 -20.61 -1.25
C LEU A 490 24.60 -20.65 0.16
N ASP A 491 25.41 -20.75 1.21
CA ASP A 491 24.91 -20.80 2.58
C ASP A 491 24.16 -19.51 2.93
N GLY A 492 22.94 -19.70 3.46
CA GLY A 492 22.03 -18.59 3.75
C GLY A 492 21.44 -17.89 2.52
N ALA A 493 21.78 -18.29 1.29
CA ALA A 493 21.25 -17.70 0.06
C ALA A 493 19.77 -18.04 -0.17
N LYS A 494 18.99 -17.04 -0.58
CA LYS A 494 17.68 -17.26 -1.18
C LYS A 494 17.87 -17.63 -2.65
N ILE A 495 17.74 -18.91 -2.98
CA ILE A 495 17.97 -19.40 -4.33
C ILE A 495 16.66 -19.43 -5.14
N ILE A 496 16.66 -18.82 -6.33
CA ILE A 496 15.53 -18.82 -7.24
C ILE A 496 15.96 -19.44 -8.58
N SER A 497 15.63 -20.72 -8.79
CA SER A 497 15.85 -21.37 -10.08
C SER A 497 14.60 -21.38 -10.96
N GLY A 498 14.79 -21.05 -12.24
CA GLY A 498 13.86 -21.22 -13.35
C GLY A 498 13.86 -22.63 -13.94
N ARG A 499 14.89 -23.44 -13.66
CA ARG A 499 14.91 -24.86 -13.99
C ARG A 499 14.11 -25.62 -12.95
N SER A 500 13.09 -26.34 -13.40
CA SER A 500 12.34 -27.25 -12.55
C SER A 500 11.87 -28.45 -13.34
N ALA A 501 12.07 -29.62 -12.75
CA ALA A 501 11.57 -30.89 -13.24
C ALA A 501 10.47 -31.39 -12.30
N VAL A 502 9.35 -31.86 -12.87
CA VAL A 502 8.25 -32.44 -12.11
C VAL A 502 7.91 -33.80 -12.70
N LYS A 503 7.88 -34.84 -11.87
CA LYS A 503 7.41 -36.18 -12.22
C LYS A 503 6.26 -36.55 -11.29
N LYS A 504 5.17 -37.09 -11.84
CA LYS A 504 4.04 -37.60 -11.05
C LYS A 504 4.08 -39.13 -11.13
N SER A 505 3.97 -39.81 -10.00
CA SER A 505 3.84 -41.27 -9.96
C SER A 505 2.88 -41.67 -8.84
N GLY A 506 1.80 -42.34 -9.21
CA GLY A 506 0.69 -42.66 -8.30
C GLY A 506 0.15 -41.42 -7.60
N ASN A 507 0.18 -41.43 -6.27
CA ASN A 507 -0.30 -40.32 -5.43
C ASN A 507 0.80 -39.31 -5.04
N ARG A 508 2.01 -39.45 -5.61
CA ARG A 508 3.19 -38.65 -5.30
C ARG A 508 3.59 -37.74 -6.46
N VAL A 509 4.07 -36.55 -6.10
CA VAL A 509 4.61 -35.52 -6.97
C VAL A 509 6.05 -35.26 -6.55
N TYR A 510 6.95 -35.56 -7.47
CA TYR A 510 8.40 -35.35 -7.31
C TYR A 510 8.75 -34.05 -8.02
N THR A 511 9.34 -33.11 -7.30
CA THR A 511 9.76 -31.82 -7.86
C THR A 511 11.23 -31.61 -7.58
N GLU A 512 12.02 -31.35 -8.62
CA GLU A 512 13.41 -30.93 -8.52
C GLU A 512 13.54 -29.53 -9.08
N LYS A 513 14.30 -28.67 -8.39
CA LYS A 513 14.86 -27.44 -8.95
C LYS A 513 16.38 -27.55 -8.87
N SER A 514 17.07 -27.07 -9.89
CA SER A 514 18.54 -27.15 -9.93
C SER A 514 19.17 -25.92 -10.59
N LEU A 515 20.42 -25.65 -10.25
CA LEU A 515 21.31 -24.75 -10.97
C LEU A 515 22.38 -25.62 -11.63
N ARG A 516 22.68 -25.37 -12.89
CA ARG A 516 23.61 -26.20 -13.67
C ARG A 516 24.70 -25.33 -14.29
N GLU A 517 25.80 -25.97 -14.63
CA GLU A 517 26.87 -25.35 -15.39
C GLU A 517 26.34 -24.68 -16.67
N GLY A 518 26.86 -23.51 -16.97
CA GLY A 518 26.46 -22.67 -18.10
C GLY A 518 25.14 -21.92 -17.93
N ASP A 519 24.38 -22.15 -16.84
CA ASP A 519 23.18 -21.37 -16.55
C ASP A 519 23.56 -19.88 -16.35
N PRO A 520 22.78 -18.93 -16.90
CA PRO A 520 22.94 -17.53 -16.54
C PRO A 520 22.75 -17.38 -15.05
N LEU A 521 23.52 -16.51 -14.43
CA LEU A 521 23.58 -16.36 -13.00
C LEU A 521 23.47 -14.88 -12.63
N TYR A 522 22.57 -14.61 -11.71
CA TYR A 522 22.33 -13.30 -11.12
C TYR A 522 22.51 -13.44 -9.61
N ILE A 523 23.43 -12.66 -9.05
CA ILE A 523 23.73 -12.67 -7.62
C ILE A 523 23.61 -11.26 -7.07
N LEU A 524 22.93 -11.14 -5.94
CA LEU A 524 23.00 -9.98 -5.06
C LEU A 524 23.46 -10.49 -3.70
N GLY A 525 24.70 -10.17 -3.33
CA GLY A 525 25.35 -10.68 -2.12
C GLY A 525 26.43 -9.73 -1.62
N SER A 526 27.22 -10.17 -0.64
CA SER A 526 28.38 -9.42 -0.18
C SER A 526 29.65 -10.12 -0.65
N GLY A 527 30.57 -9.35 -1.22
CA GLY A 527 31.96 -9.78 -1.36
C GLY A 527 32.60 -9.82 0.03
N GLU A 528 33.15 -10.95 0.42
CA GLU A 528 33.87 -11.13 1.67
C GLU A 528 35.12 -11.97 1.42
N ILE A 529 36.08 -11.87 2.33
CA ILE A 529 37.31 -12.66 2.24
C ILE A 529 36.95 -14.13 2.46
N ASP A 530 37.43 -14.98 1.56
CA ASP A 530 37.32 -16.42 1.71
C ASP A 530 38.21 -16.89 2.86
N GLU A 531 37.59 -17.42 3.93
CA GLU A 531 38.30 -17.89 5.13
C GLU A 531 39.19 -19.12 4.84
N SER A 532 38.94 -19.86 3.75
CA SER A 532 39.71 -21.05 3.40
C SER A 532 41.02 -20.73 2.70
N THR A 533 41.03 -19.72 1.83
CA THR A 533 42.21 -19.26 1.10
C THR A 533 42.89 -18.05 1.74
N GLY A 534 42.15 -17.22 2.51
CA GLY A 534 42.65 -16.02 3.20
C GLY A 534 42.95 -14.82 2.29
N ASP A 535 43.22 -15.07 1.02
CA ASP A 535 43.69 -14.06 0.05
C ASP A 535 42.75 -13.82 -1.13
N SER A 536 41.67 -14.59 -1.26
CA SER A 536 40.67 -14.41 -2.34
C SER A 536 39.33 -13.90 -1.81
N LEU A 537 38.58 -13.21 -2.66
CA LEU A 537 37.21 -12.80 -2.34
C LEU A 537 36.23 -13.87 -2.82
N MET A 538 35.19 -14.09 -2.02
CA MET A 538 34.06 -14.92 -2.37
C MET A 538 32.75 -14.18 -2.09
N ILE A 539 31.70 -14.55 -2.81
CA ILE A 539 30.36 -14.05 -2.52
C ILE A 539 29.71 -14.92 -1.45
N ARG A 540 29.28 -14.28 -0.35
CA ARG A 540 28.55 -14.95 0.71
C ARG A 540 27.44 -14.07 1.30
N LYS A 541 26.77 -14.61 2.30
CA LYS A 541 25.73 -13.90 3.04
C LYS A 541 26.37 -12.84 3.95
N ASP A 542 25.97 -11.60 3.70
CA ASP A 542 26.31 -10.44 4.51
C ASP A 542 26.00 -10.64 6.03
N PRO A 543 26.95 -10.32 6.93
CA PRO A 543 26.77 -10.43 8.37
C PRO A 543 25.75 -9.42 8.93
N ASP A 544 25.59 -8.26 8.28
CA ASP A 544 24.67 -7.19 8.69
C ASP A 544 23.20 -7.44 8.25
N GLY A 545 22.92 -8.63 7.72
CA GLY A 545 21.57 -9.08 7.41
C GLY A 545 20.99 -8.50 6.12
N LEU A 546 21.84 -8.04 5.19
CA LEU A 546 21.41 -7.67 3.84
C LEU A 546 20.87 -8.90 3.08
N PRO A 547 19.94 -8.71 2.11
CA PRO A 547 19.36 -9.82 1.38
C PRO A 547 20.41 -10.50 0.49
N TYR A 548 20.63 -11.81 0.72
CA TYR A 548 21.46 -12.63 -0.15
C TYR A 548 20.61 -13.45 -1.13
N LEU A 549 20.75 -13.20 -2.42
CA LEU A 549 19.92 -13.76 -3.49
C LEU A 549 20.79 -14.32 -4.61
N VAL A 550 20.50 -15.55 -5.03
CA VAL A 550 21.13 -16.19 -6.20
C VAL A 550 20.05 -16.73 -7.13
N SER A 551 20.13 -16.45 -8.42
CA SER A 551 19.09 -16.84 -9.37
C SER A 551 19.61 -17.04 -10.79
N ASN A 552 19.04 -17.99 -11.53
CA ASN A 552 19.24 -18.12 -12.98
C ASN A 552 18.10 -17.52 -13.81
N LEU A 553 17.35 -16.59 -13.22
CA LEU A 553 16.31 -15.81 -13.90
C LEU A 553 16.83 -14.40 -14.19
N PRO A 554 16.34 -13.75 -15.26
CA PRO A 554 16.68 -12.35 -15.50
C PRO A 554 16.17 -11.45 -14.37
N GLU A 555 16.91 -10.39 -14.10
CA GLU A 555 16.65 -9.37 -13.06
C GLU A 555 15.17 -8.91 -13.06
N SER A 556 14.59 -8.65 -14.24
CA SER A 556 13.19 -8.21 -14.40
C SER A 556 12.16 -9.19 -13.80
N ARG A 557 12.43 -10.51 -13.84
CA ARG A 557 11.57 -11.55 -13.26
C ARG A 557 11.68 -11.60 -11.74
N ILE A 558 12.90 -11.44 -11.24
CA ILE A 558 13.19 -11.38 -9.81
C ILE A 558 12.45 -10.18 -9.23
N LYS A 559 12.65 -8.99 -9.81
CA LYS A 559 11.93 -7.76 -9.45
C LYS A 559 10.43 -8.00 -9.39
N THR A 560 9.81 -8.47 -10.48
CA THR A 560 8.36 -8.73 -10.53
C THR A 560 7.87 -9.62 -9.38
N ARG A 561 8.54 -10.74 -9.13
CA ARG A 561 8.12 -11.74 -8.14
C ARG A 561 8.20 -11.21 -6.71
N GLN A 562 9.22 -10.41 -6.40
CA GLN A 562 9.42 -9.89 -5.06
C GLN A 562 8.55 -8.65 -4.78
N ILE A 563 8.33 -7.82 -5.81
CA ILE A 563 7.54 -6.59 -5.74
C ILE A 563 6.04 -6.86 -5.61
N THR A 564 5.52 -7.89 -6.28
CA THR A 564 4.07 -8.17 -6.32
C THR A 564 3.44 -8.19 -4.91
N ALA A 565 4.04 -8.94 -3.98
CA ALA A 565 3.56 -9.00 -2.60
C ALA A 565 3.75 -7.67 -1.86
N GLY A 566 4.85 -6.96 -2.14
CA GLY A 566 5.11 -5.64 -1.55
C GLY A 566 4.06 -4.62 -1.94
N PHE A 567 3.67 -4.55 -3.22
CA PHE A 567 2.63 -3.63 -3.70
C PHE A 567 1.25 -3.93 -3.12
N TRP A 568 0.84 -5.20 -3.06
CA TRP A 568 -0.42 -5.56 -2.39
C TRP A 568 -0.42 -5.16 -0.91
N LEU A 569 0.68 -5.42 -0.19
CA LEU A 569 0.79 -5.07 1.23
C LEU A 569 0.85 -3.56 1.48
N LEU A 570 1.53 -2.81 0.60
CA LEU A 570 1.56 -1.35 0.64
C LEU A 570 0.17 -0.77 0.35
N ALA A 571 -0.54 -1.26 -0.67
CA ALA A 571 -1.92 -0.84 -0.94
C ALA A 571 -2.85 -1.09 0.25
N ILE A 572 -2.83 -2.32 0.81
CA ILE A 572 -3.63 -2.65 1.99
C ILE A 572 -3.27 -1.75 3.18
N GLY A 573 -1.97 -1.52 3.40
CA GLY A 573 -1.49 -0.65 4.47
C GLY A 573 -1.95 0.80 4.33
N MET A 574 -1.86 1.35 3.11
CA MET A 574 -2.33 2.69 2.77
C MET A 574 -3.84 2.81 2.95
N SER A 575 -4.62 1.91 2.33
CA SER A 575 -6.09 1.90 2.43
C SER A 575 -6.56 1.75 3.88
N ALA A 576 -5.89 0.92 4.69
CA ALA A 576 -6.21 0.72 6.10
C ALA A 576 -5.98 2.01 6.92
N LEU A 577 -4.89 2.74 6.69
CA LEU A 577 -4.62 4.01 7.37
C LEU A 577 -5.54 5.13 6.88
N THR A 578 -5.83 5.22 5.58
CA THR A 578 -6.86 6.14 5.05
C THR A 578 -8.22 5.88 5.73
N SER A 579 -8.54 4.61 5.98
CA SER A 579 -9.77 4.18 6.64
C SER A 579 -9.83 4.51 8.13
N VAL A 580 -8.69 4.68 8.82
CA VAL A 580 -8.68 5.08 10.24
C VAL A 580 -9.40 6.41 10.44
N MET A 581 -9.20 7.38 9.56
CA MET A 581 -9.87 8.68 9.66
C MET A 581 -11.40 8.56 9.51
N LEU A 582 -11.87 7.62 8.68
CA LEU A 582 -13.29 7.29 8.56
C LEU A 582 -13.84 6.67 9.86
N PHE A 583 -13.08 5.77 10.50
CA PHE A 583 -13.50 5.18 11.77
C PHE A 583 -13.47 6.19 12.94
N VAL A 584 -12.53 7.14 12.95
CA VAL A 584 -12.50 8.24 13.94
C VAL A 584 -13.78 9.08 13.86
N THR A 585 -14.16 9.48 12.65
CA THR A 585 -15.36 10.31 12.43
C THR A 585 -16.65 9.53 12.68
N SER A 586 -16.68 8.24 12.37
CA SER A 586 -17.78 7.35 12.71
C SER A 586 -17.87 7.08 14.22
N PHE A 587 -16.75 6.95 14.93
CA PHE A 587 -16.70 6.87 16.39
C PHE A 587 -17.25 8.14 17.05
N ALA A 588 -16.96 9.32 16.49
CA ALA A 588 -17.52 10.59 16.92
C ALA A 588 -19.03 10.73 16.63
N GLY A 589 -19.65 9.75 15.95
CA GLY A 589 -21.08 9.77 15.62
C GLY A 589 -21.43 10.59 14.39
N THR A 590 -20.44 10.96 13.59
CA THR A 590 -20.54 11.94 12.50
C THR A 590 -20.35 11.32 11.11
N ALA A 591 -20.57 10.01 10.97
CA ALA A 591 -20.50 9.30 9.70
C ALA A 591 -21.35 10.01 8.64
N SER A 592 -20.70 10.81 7.79
CA SER A 592 -21.30 11.79 6.88
C SER A 592 -20.35 12.07 5.72
N ALA A 593 -20.78 12.80 4.68
CA ALA A 593 -19.87 13.21 3.61
C ALA A 593 -18.67 14.05 4.10
N MET A 594 -18.81 14.72 5.24
CA MET A 594 -17.67 15.41 5.87
C MET A 594 -16.56 14.43 6.27
N ALA A 595 -16.93 13.24 6.74
CA ALA A 595 -15.95 12.18 7.05
C ALA A 595 -15.13 11.79 5.82
N GLN A 596 -15.75 11.74 4.64
CA GLN A 596 -15.05 11.42 3.39
C GLN A 596 -14.05 12.51 3.01
N LEU A 597 -14.42 13.78 3.14
CA LEU A 597 -13.51 14.91 2.85
C LEU A 597 -12.34 14.95 3.82
N LEU A 598 -12.59 14.75 5.13
CA LEU A 598 -11.52 14.66 6.13
C LEU A 598 -10.59 13.46 5.89
N ALA A 599 -11.15 12.32 5.49
CA ALA A 599 -10.35 11.16 5.12
C ALA A 599 -9.53 11.39 3.85
N ALA A 600 -10.07 12.13 2.86
CA ALA A 600 -9.32 12.54 1.68
C ALA A 600 -8.13 13.42 2.05
N MET A 601 -8.31 14.41 2.92
CA MET A 601 -7.20 15.24 3.44
C MET A 601 -6.17 14.40 4.19
N GLY A 602 -6.61 13.48 5.05
CA GLY A 602 -5.73 12.56 5.76
C GLY A 602 -4.94 11.64 4.82
N SER A 603 -5.56 11.16 3.74
CA SER A 603 -4.92 10.33 2.71
C SER A 603 -3.79 11.09 2.02
N ILE A 604 -3.98 12.37 1.68
CA ILE A 604 -2.91 13.21 1.10
C ILE A 604 -1.70 13.28 2.04
N ILE A 605 -1.93 13.56 3.32
CA ILE A 605 -0.87 13.65 4.34
C ILE A 605 -0.14 12.29 4.46
N LEU A 606 -0.89 11.19 4.47
CA LEU A 606 -0.34 9.84 4.52
C LEU A 606 0.57 9.55 3.32
N VAL A 607 0.13 9.88 2.10
CA VAL A 607 0.90 9.69 0.86
C VAL A 607 2.20 10.47 0.91
N VAL A 608 2.15 11.74 1.31
CA VAL A 608 3.33 12.59 1.48
C VAL A 608 4.29 11.97 2.49
N LEU A 609 3.79 11.53 3.64
CA LEU A 609 4.62 10.90 4.68
C LEU A 609 5.30 9.62 4.18
N VAL A 610 4.57 8.74 3.48
CA VAL A 610 5.14 7.49 2.94
C VAL A 610 6.18 7.78 1.86
N VAL A 611 5.95 8.75 0.99
CA VAL A 611 6.93 9.18 -0.02
C VAL A 611 8.18 9.73 0.64
N LEU A 612 8.06 10.60 1.65
CA LEU A 612 9.19 11.13 2.42
C LEU A 612 10.01 10.02 3.07
N ILE A 613 9.35 9.03 3.69
CA ILE A 613 10.03 7.87 4.31
C ILE A 613 10.81 7.07 3.28
N ILE A 614 10.24 6.82 2.09
CA ILE A 614 10.93 6.08 1.03
C ILE A 614 12.18 6.85 0.57
N LEU A 615 12.02 8.12 0.20
CA LEU A 615 13.11 8.96 -0.31
C LEU A 615 14.23 9.15 0.73
N TYR A 616 13.88 9.41 1.99
CA TYR A 616 14.85 9.55 3.07
C TYR A 616 15.69 8.28 3.25
N ASN A 617 15.05 7.12 3.28
CA ASN A 617 15.75 5.84 3.42
C ASN A 617 16.69 5.56 2.24
N ASP A 618 16.34 6.02 1.04
CA ASP A 618 17.17 5.86 -0.16
C ASP A 618 18.43 6.74 -0.09
N LEU A 619 18.29 7.99 0.40
CA LEU A 619 19.45 8.86 0.65
C LEU A 619 20.38 8.33 1.74
N VAL A 620 19.84 7.78 2.83
CA VAL A 620 20.63 7.13 3.89
C VAL A 620 21.41 5.95 3.33
N PHE A 621 20.77 5.11 2.52
CA PHE A 621 21.43 3.96 1.88
C PHE A 621 22.59 4.39 0.98
N LEU A 622 22.38 5.42 0.14
CA LEU A 622 23.44 5.94 -0.73
C LEU A 622 24.60 6.54 0.07
N ARG A 623 24.31 7.29 1.14
CA ARG A 623 25.35 7.83 2.03
C ARG A 623 26.17 6.71 2.67
N GLN A 624 25.51 5.69 3.21
CA GLN A 624 26.20 4.56 3.84
C GLN A 624 27.11 3.85 2.84
N ARG A 625 26.66 3.71 1.59
CA ARG A 625 27.47 3.11 0.52
C ARG A 625 28.74 3.91 0.23
N VAL A 626 28.65 5.24 0.15
CA VAL A 626 29.83 6.10 -0.05
C VAL A 626 30.82 5.91 1.10
N LEU A 627 30.33 5.80 2.34
CA LEU A 627 31.18 5.55 3.52
C LEU A 627 31.85 4.17 3.46
N THR A 628 31.12 3.12 3.09
CA THR A 628 31.68 1.77 2.93
C THR A 628 32.74 1.73 1.83
N SER A 629 32.46 2.35 0.67
CA SER A 629 33.44 2.42 -0.44
C SER A 629 34.69 3.22 -0.06
N ARG A 630 34.56 4.29 0.74
CA ARG A 630 35.73 5.00 1.31
C ARG A 630 36.55 4.08 2.21
N SER A 631 35.90 3.36 3.12
CA SER A 631 36.58 2.41 4.02
C SER A 631 37.34 1.33 3.26
N ASN A 632 36.81 0.85 2.12
CA ASN A 632 37.49 -0.13 1.27
C ASN A 632 38.79 0.42 0.65
N ILE A 633 38.81 1.71 0.30
CA ILE A 633 40.02 2.41 -0.16
C ILE A 633 41.01 2.54 0.99
N ASP A 634 40.56 2.94 2.19
CA ASP A 634 41.43 3.12 3.36
C ASP A 634 42.13 1.80 3.73
N VAL A 635 41.43 0.66 3.62
CA VAL A 635 42.02 -0.67 3.81
C VAL A 635 43.08 -0.98 2.74
N ALA A 636 42.84 -0.67 1.46
CA ALA A 636 43.85 -0.87 0.41
C ALA A 636 45.09 0.01 0.63
N LEU A 637 44.87 1.27 1.00
CA LEU A 637 45.95 2.20 1.32
C LEU A 637 46.76 1.72 2.53
N LYS A 638 46.12 1.11 3.53
CA LYS A 638 46.81 0.50 4.66
C LYS A 638 47.63 -0.72 4.24
N LYS A 639 47.06 -1.65 3.47
CA LYS A 639 47.79 -2.81 2.92
C LYS A 639 49.05 -2.39 2.15
N ARG A 640 48.94 -1.32 1.36
CA ARG A 640 50.06 -0.71 0.66
C ARG A 640 51.18 -0.27 1.61
N LEU A 641 50.82 0.45 2.69
CA LEU A 641 51.77 0.91 3.70
C LEU A 641 52.42 -0.27 4.42
N ASP A 642 51.66 -1.31 4.73
CA ASP A 642 52.14 -2.54 5.38
C ASP A 642 53.14 -3.32 4.52
N LEU A 643 53.11 -3.17 3.19
CA LEU A 643 54.08 -3.80 2.26
C LEU A 643 55.42 -3.03 2.15
N LEU A 644 55.46 -1.74 2.49
CA LEU A 644 56.67 -0.93 2.36
C LEU A 644 57.84 -1.40 3.27
N PRO A 645 57.63 -1.77 4.54
CA PRO A 645 58.70 -2.32 5.39
C PRO A 645 59.27 -3.63 4.87
N SER A 646 58.43 -4.49 4.28
CA SER A 646 58.87 -5.74 3.65
C SER A 646 59.79 -5.44 2.47
N LEU A 647 59.46 -4.43 1.66
CA LEU A 647 60.32 -3.94 0.59
C LEU A 647 61.64 -3.38 1.11
N GLU A 648 61.59 -2.56 2.16
CA GLU A 648 62.77 -2.01 2.84
C GLU A 648 63.69 -3.15 3.34
N SER A 649 63.12 -4.23 3.89
CA SER A 649 63.87 -5.37 4.40
C SER A 649 64.61 -6.15 3.31
N VAL A 650 63.96 -6.36 2.15
CA VAL A 650 64.58 -7.01 0.99
C VAL A 650 65.68 -6.11 0.42
N ALA A 651 65.42 -4.80 0.28
CA ALA A 651 66.43 -3.84 -0.15
C ALA A 651 67.64 -3.78 0.80
N LYS A 652 67.43 -3.84 2.13
CA LYS A 652 68.50 -3.91 3.16
C LYS A 652 69.37 -5.16 3.03
N GLY A 653 68.78 -6.30 2.65
CA GLY A 653 69.53 -7.54 2.42
C GLY A 653 70.59 -7.40 1.33
N TYR A 654 70.26 -6.63 0.28
CA TYR A 654 71.13 -6.33 -0.85
C TYR A 654 72.06 -5.13 -0.63
N ALA A 655 71.66 -4.18 0.23
CA ALA A 655 72.42 -2.97 0.55
C ALA A 655 73.69 -3.19 1.41
N LYS A 656 74.02 -4.44 1.79
CA LYS A 656 75.25 -4.75 2.54
C LYS A 656 76.53 -4.54 1.73
N HIS A 657 76.43 -4.38 0.41
CA HIS A 657 77.58 -4.31 -0.50
C HIS A 657 77.75 -2.97 -1.25
N GLU A 658 76.82 -2.00 -1.11
CA GLU A 658 76.88 -0.70 -1.79
C GLU A 658 76.46 0.47 -0.88
N SER A 659 77.12 1.63 -0.99
CA SER A 659 76.79 2.84 -0.21
C SER A 659 75.55 3.58 -0.71
N ASP A 660 75.23 3.48 -2.00
CA ASP A 660 74.11 4.22 -2.59
C ASP A 660 72.74 3.56 -2.33
N THR A 661 72.71 2.26 -2.06
CA THR A 661 71.51 1.55 -1.59
C THR A 661 71.11 1.92 -0.16
N GLN A 662 72.06 2.35 0.69
CA GLN A 662 71.74 2.88 2.02
C GLN A 662 71.03 4.24 1.96
N LYS A 663 71.31 5.07 0.95
CA LYS A 663 70.57 6.32 0.71
C LYS A 663 69.14 6.03 0.27
N LEU A 664 68.93 5.06 -0.63
CA LEU A 664 67.60 4.59 -1.02
C LEU A 664 66.78 4.14 0.20
N ILE A 665 67.36 3.34 1.09
CA ILE A 665 66.69 2.86 2.31
C ILE A 665 66.34 4.02 3.25
N ALA A 666 67.23 4.99 3.42
CA ALA A 666 66.97 6.17 4.23
C ALA A 666 65.83 7.03 3.65
N GLU A 667 65.81 7.24 2.34
CA GLU A 667 64.73 7.95 1.64
C GLU A 667 63.40 7.20 1.74
N LEU A 668 63.41 5.87 1.55
CA LEU A 668 62.24 5.01 1.75
C LEU A 668 61.69 5.16 3.18
N ARG A 669 62.55 5.11 4.19
CA ARG A 669 62.17 5.28 5.60
C ARG A 669 61.49 6.63 5.86
N THR A 670 62.09 7.72 5.39
CA THR A 670 61.48 9.05 5.54
C THR A 670 60.13 9.15 4.83
N SER A 671 59.99 8.48 3.67
CA SER A 671 58.74 8.47 2.92
C SER A 671 57.65 7.62 3.56
N ILE A 672 58.02 6.53 4.25
CA ILE A 672 57.13 5.69 5.06
C ILE A 672 56.64 6.47 6.29
N GLU A 673 57.55 7.12 7.03
CA GLU A 673 57.18 7.95 8.20
C GLU A 673 56.24 9.09 7.83
N VAL A 674 56.45 9.75 6.69
CA VAL A 674 55.55 10.80 6.18
C VAL A 674 54.20 10.24 5.72
N ALA A 675 54.17 9.00 5.24
CA ALA A 675 52.94 8.34 4.83
C ALA A 675 52.13 7.77 6.02
N ASP A 676 52.79 7.46 7.15
CA ASP A 676 52.19 6.91 8.37
C ASP A 676 51.68 7.99 9.34
N ASP A 677 52.10 9.26 9.21
CA ASP A 677 51.67 10.40 10.06
C ASP A 677 50.16 10.76 9.93
N GLY A 678 49.36 9.96 9.23
CA GLY A 678 47.88 10.04 9.19
C GLY A 678 47.27 11.32 8.58
N LYS A 679 48.08 12.34 8.29
CA LYS A 679 47.63 13.64 7.73
C LYS A 679 47.37 13.61 6.22
N ASN A 680 47.76 12.54 5.52
CA ASN A 680 47.53 12.37 4.09
C ASN A 680 46.40 11.38 3.83
N ASP A 681 45.16 11.85 3.96
CA ASP A 681 43.92 11.08 3.80
C ASP A 681 43.73 10.50 2.36
N ASP A 682 44.56 10.91 1.39
CA ASP A 682 44.39 10.57 -0.03
C ASP A 682 45.46 9.60 -0.60
N GLY A 683 46.45 9.17 0.20
CA GLY A 683 47.51 8.24 -0.24
C GLY A 683 48.60 8.82 -1.16
N THR A 684 48.65 10.15 -1.32
CA THR A 684 49.58 10.88 -2.19
C THR A 684 51.06 10.71 -1.80
N ALA A 685 51.38 10.77 -0.50
CA ALA A 685 52.75 10.57 -0.02
C ALA A 685 53.27 9.15 -0.28
N SER A 686 52.42 8.15 -0.07
CA SER A 686 52.77 6.75 -0.37
C SER A 686 53.00 6.53 -1.88
N ASN A 687 52.22 7.20 -2.74
CA ASN A 687 52.43 7.22 -4.20
C ASN A 687 53.77 7.82 -4.61
N GLN A 688 54.15 8.91 -3.97
CA GLN A 688 55.42 9.55 -4.25
C GLN A 688 56.61 8.68 -3.81
N ALA A 689 56.49 7.99 -2.66
CA ALA A 689 57.47 7.01 -2.20
C ALA A 689 57.66 5.88 -3.22
N LEU A 690 56.55 5.32 -3.71
CA LEU A 690 56.55 4.19 -4.64
C LEU A 690 57.14 4.56 -6.01
N ARG A 691 56.81 5.75 -6.53
CA ARG A 691 57.38 6.27 -7.78
C ARG A 691 58.89 6.50 -7.68
N LYS A 692 59.38 7.02 -6.56
CA LYS A 692 60.82 7.21 -6.31
C LYS A 692 61.56 5.87 -6.25
N LEU A 693 60.97 4.89 -5.59
CA LEU A 693 61.49 3.52 -5.50
C LEU A 693 61.60 2.88 -6.90
N LEU A 694 60.54 2.97 -7.70
CA LEU A 694 60.51 2.50 -9.09
C LEU A 694 61.58 3.17 -9.97
N ALA A 695 61.74 4.50 -9.87
CA ALA A 695 62.76 5.22 -10.62
C ALA A 695 64.18 4.80 -10.22
N THR A 696 64.39 4.44 -8.95
CA THR A 696 65.70 4.03 -8.47
C THR A 696 66.03 2.59 -8.83
N ARG A 697 65.04 1.71 -9.03
CA ARG A 697 65.23 0.31 -9.49
C ARG A 697 66.08 0.22 -10.76
N GLU A 698 65.87 1.11 -11.72
CA GLU A 698 66.60 1.08 -13.00
C GLU A 698 68.10 1.33 -12.84
N SER A 699 68.53 1.88 -11.71
CA SER A 699 69.96 2.08 -11.40
C SER A 699 70.64 0.83 -10.83
N TYR A 700 69.89 -0.24 -10.50
CA TYR A 700 70.41 -1.44 -9.81
C TYR A 700 69.96 -2.75 -10.49
N PRO A 701 70.70 -3.24 -11.50
CA PRO A 701 70.36 -4.45 -12.26
C PRO A 701 70.26 -5.72 -11.40
N ASP A 702 71.11 -5.86 -10.37
CA ASP A 702 71.14 -7.04 -9.50
C ASP A 702 69.89 -7.14 -8.60
N LEU A 703 69.33 -5.98 -8.20
CA LEU A 703 68.07 -5.91 -7.46
C LEU A 703 66.87 -6.21 -8.39
N LYS A 704 66.97 -5.80 -9.66
CA LYS A 704 65.97 -6.07 -10.71
C LYS A 704 65.88 -7.57 -11.06
N ALA A 705 67.00 -8.29 -10.98
CA ALA A 705 67.06 -9.73 -11.24
C ALA A 705 66.63 -10.61 -10.04
N ASN A 706 66.36 -10.02 -8.87
CA ASN A 706 65.96 -10.78 -7.70
C ASN A 706 64.47 -11.18 -7.76
N THR A 707 64.21 -12.48 -7.65
CA THR A 707 62.85 -13.06 -7.72
C THR A 707 61.93 -12.62 -6.58
N VAL A 708 62.44 -12.38 -5.37
CA VAL A 708 61.67 -11.91 -4.21
C VAL A 708 61.26 -10.45 -4.37
N PHE A 709 62.17 -9.59 -4.85
CA PHE A 709 61.90 -8.20 -5.15
C PHE A 709 60.94 -8.07 -6.33
N GLU A 710 61.11 -8.87 -7.38
CA GLU A 710 60.20 -8.94 -8.51
C GLU A 710 58.78 -9.34 -8.09
N ASN A 711 58.62 -10.38 -7.27
CA ASN A 711 57.33 -10.79 -6.73
C ASN A 711 56.66 -9.70 -5.89
N LEU A 712 57.44 -9.02 -5.03
CA LEU A 712 56.92 -7.94 -4.21
C LEU A 712 56.49 -6.72 -5.06
N MET A 713 57.22 -6.43 -6.13
CA MET A 713 56.86 -5.40 -7.11
C MET A 713 55.59 -5.77 -7.91
N ARG A 714 55.41 -7.05 -8.28
CA ARG A 714 54.15 -7.54 -8.86
C ARG A 714 52.98 -7.36 -7.91
N ASN A 715 53.15 -7.71 -6.63
CA ASN A 715 52.11 -7.51 -5.60
C ASN A 715 51.75 -6.03 -5.43
N ILE A 716 52.74 -5.14 -5.42
CA ILE A 716 52.51 -3.70 -5.35
C ILE A 716 51.79 -3.17 -6.60
N THR A 717 52.15 -3.65 -7.78
CA THR A 717 51.51 -3.24 -9.05
C THR A 717 50.06 -3.71 -9.08
N SER A 718 49.80 -4.94 -8.66
CA SER A 718 48.45 -5.48 -8.48
C SER A 718 47.64 -4.64 -7.48
N LEU A 719 48.24 -4.26 -6.36
CA LEU A 719 47.60 -3.45 -5.33
C LEU A 719 47.33 -1.99 -5.79
N GLU A 720 48.18 -1.42 -6.63
CA GLU A 720 47.91 -0.11 -7.27
C GLU A 720 46.77 -0.18 -8.27
N ASN A 721 46.69 -1.25 -9.06
CA ASN A 721 45.56 -1.48 -9.97
C ASN A 721 44.26 -1.70 -9.17
N GLU A 722 44.31 -2.41 -8.03
CA GLU A 722 43.18 -2.57 -7.08
C GLU A 722 42.76 -1.21 -6.50
N ILE A 723 43.70 -0.38 -6.05
CA ILE A 723 43.43 0.97 -5.56
C ILE A 723 42.79 1.84 -6.65
N ALA A 724 43.29 1.77 -7.89
CA ALA A 724 42.76 2.50 -9.04
C ALA A 724 41.31 2.11 -9.33
N ALA A 725 41.01 0.81 -9.37
CA ALA A 725 39.65 0.29 -9.54
C ALA A 725 38.71 0.77 -8.42
N ARG A 726 39.12 0.65 -7.15
CA ARG A 726 38.31 1.10 -6.00
C ARG A 726 37.99 2.59 -6.02
N ARG A 727 38.89 3.42 -6.56
CA ARG A 727 38.65 4.86 -6.73
C ARG A 727 37.58 5.16 -7.76
N GLN A 728 37.64 4.47 -8.89
CA GLN A 728 36.62 4.58 -9.91
C GLN A 728 35.25 4.16 -9.33
N GLY A 729 35.23 3.06 -8.57
CA GLY A 729 34.07 2.62 -7.79
C GLY A 729 33.56 3.70 -6.83
N PHE A 730 34.43 4.25 -5.98
CA PHE A 730 34.09 5.32 -5.04
C PHE A 730 33.53 6.56 -5.75
N ASN A 731 34.22 7.07 -6.76
CA ASN A 731 33.77 8.25 -7.51
C ASN A 731 32.41 7.99 -8.18
N ALA A 732 32.16 6.80 -8.72
CA ALA A 732 30.85 6.43 -9.25
C ALA A 732 29.76 6.41 -8.15
N THR A 733 30.06 5.94 -6.94
CA THR A 733 29.11 6.00 -5.82
C THR A 733 28.85 7.43 -5.34
N VAL A 734 29.88 8.28 -5.28
CA VAL A 734 29.76 9.70 -4.94
C VAL A 734 28.93 10.44 -5.99
N GLU A 735 29.15 10.18 -7.28
CA GLU A 735 28.39 10.77 -8.38
C GLU A 735 26.90 10.46 -8.25
N ARG A 736 26.55 9.19 -7.98
CA ARG A 736 25.16 8.77 -7.76
C ARG A 736 24.54 9.46 -6.54
N TYR A 737 25.26 9.50 -5.43
CA TYR A 737 24.82 10.17 -4.21
C TYR A 737 24.59 11.68 -4.45
N ARG A 738 25.56 12.37 -5.06
CA ARG A 738 25.47 13.80 -5.43
C ARG A 738 24.28 14.06 -6.36
N SER A 739 24.16 13.29 -7.43
CA SER A 739 23.08 13.43 -8.41
C SER A 739 21.71 13.33 -7.72
N ARG A 740 21.56 12.43 -6.74
CA ARG A 740 20.31 12.27 -5.98
C ARG A 740 20.04 13.43 -5.04
N ILE A 741 21.03 13.93 -4.28
CA ILE A 741 20.80 15.08 -3.38
C ILE A 741 20.56 16.40 -4.12
N HIS A 742 20.88 16.49 -5.41
CA HIS A 742 20.62 17.67 -6.26
C HIS A 742 19.39 17.54 -7.18
N THR A 743 18.72 16.39 -7.21
CA THR A 743 17.52 16.16 -8.05
C THR A 743 16.24 16.35 -7.24
N LEU A 744 15.21 16.98 -7.83
CA LEU A 744 13.89 17.08 -7.18
C LEU A 744 13.09 15.78 -7.35
N PRO A 745 12.38 15.30 -6.31
CA PRO A 745 12.13 15.96 -5.01
C PRO A 745 13.19 15.73 -3.91
N GLU A 746 14.14 14.82 -4.10
CA GLU A 746 15.15 14.46 -3.09
C GLU A 746 15.97 15.65 -2.55
N ALA A 747 16.21 16.69 -3.37
CA ALA A 747 16.96 17.88 -2.97
C ALA A 747 16.33 18.66 -1.80
N ILE A 748 14.99 18.67 -1.71
CA ILE A 748 14.27 19.30 -0.59
C ILE A 748 14.56 18.54 0.70
N ILE A 749 14.53 17.21 0.63
CA ILE A 749 14.78 16.32 1.76
C ILE A 749 16.25 16.43 2.17
N ALA A 750 17.17 16.40 1.20
CA ALA A 750 18.59 16.53 1.44
C ALA A 750 18.93 17.81 2.23
N LYS A 751 18.40 18.96 1.79
CA LYS A 751 18.59 20.24 2.46
C LYS A 751 17.97 20.28 3.86
N THR A 752 16.78 19.70 4.04
CA THR A 752 16.05 19.74 5.32
C THR A 752 16.68 18.84 6.38
N PHE A 753 17.23 17.68 5.99
CA PHE A 753 17.81 16.68 6.90
C PHE A 753 19.35 16.70 6.96
N GLY A 754 20.01 17.66 6.32
CA GLY A 754 21.46 17.86 6.43
C GLY A 754 22.30 16.83 5.66
N PHE A 755 21.84 16.38 4.50
CA PHE A 755 22.67 15.61 3.57
C PHE A 755 23.57 16.57 2.78
N HIS A 756 24.88 16.45 2.97
CA HIS A 756 25.88 17.31 2.36
C HIS A 756 26.60 16.60 1.21
N ASP A 757 27.16 17.37 0.28
CA ASP A 757 28.04 16.86 -0.78
C ASP A 757 29.30 16.20 -0.20
N ILE A 758 29.65 15.03 -0.73
CA ILE A 758 30.90 14.32 -0.42
C ILE A 758 31.88 14.54 -1.56
N ALA A 759 33.15 14.84 -1.31
CA ALA A 759 34.15 15.13 -2.35
C ALA A 759 34.53 13.90 -3.20
N PHE A 760 34.80 14.12 -4.49
CA PHE A 760 35.45 13.12 -5.34
C PHE A 760 36.93 12.98 -4.99
N LEU A 761 37.49 11.79 -5.20
CA LEU A 761 38.94 11.56 -5.19
C LEU A 761 39.53 12.00 -6.54
N LYS A 762 40.48 12.95 -6.53
CA LYS A 762 40.90 13.72 -7.73
C LYS A 762 42.25 13.33 -8.36
N TRP A 763 42.99 12.32 -7.87
CA TRP A 763 44.30 12.01 -8.46
C TRP A 763 44.23 10.95 -9.57
N GLU A 764 44.85 11.22 -10.71
CA GLU A 764 44.95 10.32 -11.86
C GLU A 764 45.99 9.21 -11.60
N ALA A 765 45.52 7.97 -11.47
CA ALA A 765 46.33 6.77 -11.64
C ALA A 765 46.07 6.23 -13.05
N LYS A 766 47.10 6.10 -13.86
CA LYS A 766 47.02 5.28 -15.06
C LYS A 766 47.16 3.82 -14.61
N MET A 767 46.27 2.93 -15.04
CA MET A 767 46.45 1.47 -14.83
C MET A 767 47.83 1.10 -15.36
N ILE A 768 48.65 0.50 -14.52
CA ILE A 768 50.04 0.21 -14.88
C ILE A 768 50.07 -1.23 -15.39
N ALA A 769 50.27 -1.39 -16.71
CA ALA A 769 50.54 -2.70 -17.29
C ALA A 769 51.96 -3.13 -16.88
N PHE A 770 52.15 -4.39 -16.49
CA PHE A 770 53.49 -4.90 -16.14
C PHE A 770 54.46 -4.80 -17.33
N GLU A 771 53.95 -4.83 -18.56
CA GLU A 771 54.72 -4.68 -19.81
C GLU A 771 55.31 -3.27 -20.02
N ASP A 772 54.75 -2.23 -19.38
CA ASP A 772 55.31 -0.85 -19.46
C ASP A 772 56.63 -0.70 -18.67
N PHE A 773 57.13 -1.77 -18.04
CA PHE A 773 58.43 -1.81 -17.38
C PHE A 773 59.44 -2.59 -18.22
N ASP A 774 60.14 -1.88 -19.11
CA ASP A 774 61.19 -2.42 -20.00
C ASP A 774 62.14 -3.38 -19.26
N LEU A 775 62.02 -4.67 -19.57
CA LEU A 775 63.00 -5.69 -19.22
C LEU A 775 64.18 -5.51 -20.17
N ALA A 776 65.38 -5.33 -19.62
CA ALA A 776 66.61 -5.24 -20.41
C ALA A 776 66.74 -6.48 -21.33
N PRO A 777 67.31 -6.35 -22.54
CA PRO A 777 67.36 -7.44 -23.50
C PRO A 777 68.20 -8.60 -22.96
N THR A 778 67.64 -9.80 -23.07
CA THR A 778 68.30 -11.08 -22.75
C THR A 778 69.56 -11.25 -23.62
N PRO A 779 70.69 -11.75 -23.07
CA PRO A 779 71.89 -12.00 -23.88
C PRO A 779 71.60 -13.09 -24.90
N THR A 780 71.89 -12.80 -26.16
CA THR A 780 71.73 -13.70 -27.31
C THR A 780 72.60 -14.95 -27.13
N GLU A 781 71.96 -16.11 -27.04
CA GLU A 781 72.63 -17.40 -27.08
C GLU A 781 73.22 -17.63 -28.49
N GLN A 782 74.54 -17.84 -28.56
CA GLN A 782 75.26 -18.09 -29.80
C GLN A 782 74.77 -19.40 -30.42
N LYS A 783 74.13 -19.28 -31.59
CA LYS A 783 73.68 -20.39 -32.41
C LYS A 783 74.89 -21.01 -33.13
N GLU A 784 75.24 -22.24 -32.74
CA GLU A 784 76.19 -23.08 -33.47
C GLU A 784 75.71 -23.33 -34.91
N SER A 785 76.64 -23.16 -35.85
CA SER A 785 76.44 -23.27 -37.30
C SER A 785 76.51 -24.72 -37.80
N SER A 786 75.55 -25.13 -38.63
CA SER A 786 75.68 -26.23 -39.62
C SER A 786 75.20 -25.73 -41.01
N PRO A 787 75.87 -26.04 -42.14
CA PRO A 787 75.65 -25.36 -43.43
C PRO A 787 74.82 -26.24 -44.43
N PRO A 788 74.64 -25.89 -45.74
CA PRO A 788 73.32 -25.56 -46.30
C PRO A 788 72.84 -26.55 -47.39
N ALA A 789 71.56 -26.45 -47.80
CA ALA A 789 71.08 -26.99 -49.07
C ALA A 789 70.04 -26.06 -49.72
N SER A 790 70.07 -26.07 -51.05
CA SER A 790 69.67 -25.06 -52.02
C SER A 790 68.18 -24.96 -52.38
N GLU A 791 67.82 -23.74 -52.78
CA GLU A 791 66.87 -23.29 -53.84
C GLU A 791 65.86 -24.28 -54.46
N GLY A 792 64.60 -23.81 -54.63
CA GLY A 792 63.78 -24.23 -55.77
C GLY A 792 62.27 -23.99 -55.67
N ASN A 793 61.80 -22.96 -56.38
CA ASN A 793 60.46 -22.79 -56.99
C ASN A 793 59.20 -22.40 -56.16
N ARG A 794 58.81 -21.14 -56.36
CA ARG A 794 57.41 -20.65 -56.57
C ARG A 794 56.91 -21.08 -57.98
N PRO A 795 55.62 -20.96 -58.39
CA PRO A 795 54.67 -19.89 -58.00
C PRO A 795 53.14 -20.19 -57.98
N SER A 796 52.42 -19.15 -57.49
CA SER A 796 51.14 -18.57 -57.95
C SER A 796 49.78 -19.25 -57.71
N SER A 797 48.99 -18.57 -56.88
CA SER A 797 47.50 -18.41 -56.84
C SER A 797 46.92 -17.93 -58.19
N PRO A 798 45.60 -18.07 -58.54
CA PRO A 798 44.45 -17.34 -57.92
C PRO A 798 43.07 -18.07 -58.10
N PRO A 799 41.85 -17.44 -58.06
CA PRO A 799 41.31 -16.25 -57.37
C PRO A 799 40.00 -16.55 -56.57
N PRO A 800 39.37 -15.53 -55.93
CA PRO A 800 38.02 -15.59 -55.37
C PRO A 800 36.93 -15.23 -56.42
N SER A 801 35.66 -15.60 -56.18
CA SER A 801 34.49 -15.08 -56.91
C SER A 801 33.23 -15.03 -56.05
N GLU A 802 32.50 -13.93 -56.20
CA GLU A 802 31.31 -13.45 -55.47
C GLU A 802 29.99 -14.21 -55.76
N SER A 803 28.99 -13.89 -54.93
CA SER A 803 27.54 -13.74 -55.22
C SER A 803 26.62 -14.97 -55.26
N ALA A 804 25.76 -15.06 -54.23
CA ALA A 804 24.29 -15.14 -54.31
C ALA A 804 23.68 -14.92 -52.91
#